data_AF-A0A2S8H5X5-F1
#
_entry.id   AF-A0A2S8H5X5-F1
#
_cell.length_a   1.000
_cell.length_b   1.000
_cell.length_c   1.000
_cell.angle_alpha   90.00
_cell.angle_beta   90.00
_cell.angle_gamma   90.00
#
_symmetry.space_group_name_H-M   'P 1'
#
loop_
_entity.id
_entity.type
_entity.pdbx_description
1 polymer ?
#
loop_
_entity_poly.entity_id
_entity_poly.type
_entity_poly.pdbx_seq_one_letter_code
_entity_poly.pdbx_strand_id
1 'polypeptide(L)'
;MAMFDAAQFPEAGVGLEYHLPRRGPRHDSSQEGLDPTVERILAEGLPHFDYVEFQPTHCILEPRLLEVGVQTPSLLHSSSLSLGSVGIAMDREFLNMTRRLCDKTRSPWLAEHISWSRFHGGDTQHFILPTLAQEVADTVVANAIELRELTATLLVLENAPRLFSFSGGEELPEGEFISSVVERSGAGFLLDLDSAMATARTQGYDLNDYLRSLPLDRLIEVHTGHPQRDWEILRQLFASSPVKAITLEWDISRRTDDAELLTLIKAIKSLKPKALFWRGRDQQGAQEALAEDAQTPLRLRESTWLSIGTESFFIRDRQRDLSLEFGVTLLPLLRHFLSPQTLESALLLPGVLQSPAQDDNLAFLRTLVSQGVLLPVANQSGSVTCNEGKHPLNLWTRWDAALEFYLSTRTGSHTPYISVAELDTELEQKASTQRQPSAFKDYWSHPFIALENPLLTPCAITQPTLLDSLCNRRTSRTFSDQPLSSAQLSLLLYYTWGATVMEQNRMGDYFLKKTSPAGGSLQGTEVYAVLMNVQGFERGLYHYSVRRHGLELISLEDPRTWISEACGGQAWIKDAAAVFVSTARVERMAWKYEFSRALRVALMDAGHLSQTFSLLATALGLGSFTTAALRDEMFENRLGLDYLEEPVFLVNGVGG
;
A
#
# COMPACT_ATOMS: atom_id res chain seq x y z
N MET A 1 -1.40 -35.77 -5.97
CA MET A 1 -1.53 -34.34 -6.34
C MET A 1 -2.84 -34.18 -7.08
N ALA A 2 -3.62 -33.15 -6.76
CA ALA A 2 -4.76 -32.77 -7.62
C ALA A 2 -4.21 -32.38 -9.01
N MET A 3 -4.85 -32.81 -10.09
CA MET A 3 -4.49 -32.35 -11.43
C MET A 3 -4.68 -30.83 -11.51
N PHE A 4 -3.76 -30.14 -12.18
CA PHE A 4 -3.91 -28.72 -12.50
C PHE A 4 -5.17 -28.53 -13.36
N ASP A 5 -6.07 -27.65 -12.92
CA ASP A 5 -7.30 -27.36 -13.63
C ASP A 5 -7.21 -26.01 -14.33
N ALA A 6 -6.75 -26.03 -15.58
CA ALA A 6 -6.67 -24.84 -16.41
C ALA A 6 -8.04 -24.21 -16.73
N ALA A 7 -9.17 -24.88 -16.41
CA ALA A 7 -10.51 -24.33 -16.59
C ALA A 7 -10.84 -23.22 -15.58
N GLN A 8 -10.07 -23.12 -14.48
CA GLN A 8 -10.21 -22.04 -13.50
C GLN A 8 -9.77 -20.68 -14.08
N PHE A 9 -8.89 -20.69 -15.08
CA PHE A 9 -8.43 -19.49 -15.77
C PHE A 9 -9.38 -19.17 -16.95
N PRO A 10 -10.07 -18.01 -16.93
CA PRO A 10 -10.90 -17.61 -18.05
C PRO A 10 -10.04 -17.32 -19.29
N GLU A 11 -10.61 -17.44 -20.47
CA GLU A 11 -9.95 -16.98 -21.69
C GLU A 11 -9.93 -15.43 -21.67
N ALA A 12 -8.76 -14.81 -21.86
CA ALA A 12 -8.60 -13.36 -21.86
C ALA A 12 -8.35 -12.78 -23.27
N GLY A 13 -7.72 -13.56 -24.16
CA GLY A 13 -7.49 -13.15 -25.55
C GLY A 13 -6.13 -12.47 -25.77
N VAL A 14 -6.12 -11.37 -26.52
CA VAL A 14 -4.89 -10.65 -26.89
C VAL A 14 -4.83 -9.30 -26.17
N GLY A 15 -3.81 -9.11 -25.34
CA GLY A 15 -3.62 -7.93 -24.51
C GLY A 15 -2.49 -7.04 -24.97
N LEU A 16 -2.54 -5.79 -24.49
CA LEU A 16 -1.48 -4.81 -24.60
C LEU A 16 -0.71 -4.75 -23.29
N GLU A 17 0.60 -4.93 -23.32
CA GLU A 17 1.44 -4.58 -22.18
C GLU A 17 1.61 -3.05 -22.10
N TYR A 18 1.26 -2.47 -20.96
CA TYR A 18 1.50 -1.07 -20.69
C TYR A 18 2.88 -0.88 -20.07
N HIS A 19 3.70 -0.05 -20.72
CA HIS A 19 4.95 0.46 -20.17
C HIS A 19 4.86 1.96 -19.89
N LEU A 20 5.50 2.37 -18.79
CA LEU A 20 5.65 3.78 -18.47
C LEU A 20 6.40 4.54 -19.58
N PRO A 21 5.99 5.79 -19.90
CA PRO A 21 6.67 6.59 -20.91
C PRO A 21 8.14 6.81 -20.53
N ARG A 22 9.05 6.68 -21.51
CA ARG A 22 10.47 7.00 -21.32
C ARG A 22 10.63 8.51 -21.10
N ARG A 23 10.66 8.96 -19.83
CA ARG A 23 11.00 10.35 -19.48
C ARG A 23 12.50 10.57 -19.70
N GLY A 24 12.87 11.31 -20.74
CA GLY A 24 14.26 11.69 -20.99
C GLY A 24 14.80 12.65 -19.90
N PRO A 25 16.12 12.82 -19.73
CA PRO A 25 16.72 13.62 -18.65
C PRO A 25 16.45 15.14 -18.70
N ARG A 26 15.68 15.62 -19.68
CA ARG A 26 15.35 17.04 -19.88
C ARG A 26 14.02 17.14 -20.60
N HIS A 27 12.93 17.32 -19.87
CA HIS A 27 11.75 17.96 -20.44
C HIS A 27 11.34 19.14 -19.57
N ASP A 28 11.16 20.25 -20.27
CA ASP A 28 10.77 21.57 -19.80
C ASP A 28 9.43 21.48 -19.07
N SER A 29 9.32 22.11 -17.90
CA SER A 29 8.21 22.01 -16.95
C SER A 29 6.94 22.77 -17.39
N SER A 30 6.66 22.81 -18.70
CA SER A 30 5.69 23.74 -19.30
C SER A 30 4.59 23.07 -20.15
N GLN A 31 4.51 21.75 -20.21
CA GLN A 31 3.30 21.03 -20.61
C GLN A 31 2.94 20.03 -19.51
N GLU A 32 1.68 20.06 -19.04
CA GLU A 32 1.09 19.01 -18.20
C GLU A 32 1.14 17.70 -19.00
N GLY A 33 2.27 16.98 -18.87
CA GLY A 33 2.64 15.84 -19.70
C GLY A 33 1.86 14.60 -19.33
N LEU A 34 0.59 14.56 -19.76
CA LEU A 34 -0.26 13.38 -19.65
C LEU A 34 0.33 12.23 -20.47
N ASP A 35 0.23 11.01 -19.94
CA ASP A 35 0.65 9.81 -20.65
C ASP A 35 -0.23 9.59 -21.90
N PRO A 36 0.34 9.63 -23.11
CA PRO A 36 -0.44 9.53 -24.35
C PRO A 36 -1.12 8.16 -24.54
N THR A 37 -0.55 7.09 -23.96
CA THR A 37 -1.14 5.76 -24.00
C THR A 37 -2.37 5.71 -23.10
N VAL A 38 -2.25 6.20 -21.87
CA VAL A 38 -3.40 6.28 -20.92
C VAL A 38 -4.50 7.18 -21.48
N GLU A 39 -4.15 8.33 -22.04
CA GLU A 39 -5.12 9.23 -22.69
C GLU A 39 -5.87 8.54 -23.83
N ARG A 40 -5.16 7.82 -24.69
CA ARG A 40 -5.78 7.09 -25.80
C ARG A 40 -6.73 6.02 -25.27
N ILE A 41 -6.34 5.26 -24.25
CA ILE A 41 -7.19 4.22 -23.68
C ILE A 41 -8.45 4.82 -23.03
N LEU A 42 -8.32 5.92 -22.29
CA LEU A 42 -9.47 6.59 -21.67
C LEU A 42 -10.40 7.24 -22.70
N ALA A 43 -9.86 7.75 -23.81
CA ALA A 43 -10.65 8.41 -24.86
C ALA A 43 -11.32 7.41 -25.84
N GLU A 44 -10.62 6.33 -26.21
CA GLU A 44 -11.02 5.43 -27.30
C GLU A 44 -11.36 4.01 -26.82
N GLY A 45 -11.03 3.66 -25.57
CA GLY A 45 -11.03 2.29 -25.08
C GLY A 45 -9.83 1.48 -25.58
N LEU A 46 -9.99 0.16 -25.68
CA LEU A 46 -9.01 -0.75 -26.29
C LEU A 46 -9.47 -1.09 -27.72
N PRO A 47 -9.05 -0.35 -28.75
CA PRO A 47 -9.62 -0.49 -30.10
C PRO A 47 -9.32 -1.84 -30.77
N HIS A 48 -8.24 -2.53 -30.36
CA HIS A 48 -7.79 -3.79 -30.99
C HIS A 48 -7.53 -4.91 -29.98
N PHE A 49 -7.15 -4.55 -28.76
CA PHE A 49 -6.85 -5.46 -27.67
C PHE A 49 -8.09 -5.82 -26.87
N ASP A 50 -8.06 -6.98 -26.21
CA ASP A 50 -9.13 -7.46 -25.35
C ASP A 50 -8.94 -6.99 -23.90
N TYR A 51 -7.69 -6.74 -23.49
CA TYR A 51 -7.31 -6.22 -22.18
C TYR A 51 -6.03 -5.39 -22.23
N VAL A 52 -5.74 -4.67 -21.16
CA VAL A 52 -4.43 -4.05 -20.89
C VAL A 52 -3.78 -4.74 -19.70
N GLU A 53 -2.51 -5.05 -19.79
CA GLU A 53 -1.73 -5.56 -18.67
C GLU A 53 -0.81 -4.46 -18.13
N PHE A 54 -0.77 -4.30 -16.81
CA PHE A 54 0.13 -3.34 -16.17
C PHE A 54 0.58 -3.81 -14.79
N GLN A 55 1.69 -3.21 -14.34
CA GLN A 55 2.25 -3.50 -13.03
C GLN A 55 1.60 -2.69 -11.92
N PRO A 56 1.40 -3.26 -10.71
CA PRO A 56 0.93 -2.50 -9.55
C PRO A 56 1.77 -1.24 -9.27
N THR A 57 3.09 -1.30 -9.50
CA THR A 57 4.01 -0.17 -9.36
C THR A 57 3.78 0.93 -10.42
N HIS A 58 3.23 0.60 -11.59
CA HIS A 58 2.90 1.60 -12.60
C HIS A 58 1.81 2.56 -12.09
N CYS A 59 0.86 2.09 -11.26
CA CYS A 59 -0.17 2.94 -10.67
C CYS A 59 0.37 3.98 -9.68
N ILE A 60 1.58 3.78 -9.15
CA ILE A 60 2.27 4.77 -8.30
C ILE A 60 2.75 5.96 -9.16
N LEU A 61 3.30 5.63 -10.34
CA LEU A 61 3.92 6.57 -11.26
C LEU A 61 2.92 7.22 -12.22
N GLU A 62 1.83 6.54 -12.53
CA GLU A 62 0.71 7.03 -13.33
C GLU A 62 -0.62 6.66 -12.65
N PRO A 63 -1.09 7.48 -11.69
CA PRO A 63 -2.31 7.19 -10.93
C PRO A 63 -3.56 7.02 -11.79
N ARG A 64 -3.60 7.57 -13.00
CA ARG A 64 -4.76 7.46 -13.90
C ARG A 64 -4.92 6.08 -14.53
N LEU A 65 -3.91 5.20 -14.41
CA LEU A 65 -4.10 3.78 -14.70
C LEU A 65 -5.20 3.15 -13.85
N LEU A 66 -5.49 3.69 -12.66
CA LEU A 66 -6.63 3.25 -11.85
C LEU A 66 -7.98 3.52 -12.52
N GLU A 67 -8.09 4.57 -13.34
CA GLU A 67 -9.29 4.86 -14.13
C GLU A 67 -9.39 3.87 -15.29
N VAL A 68 -8.28 3.61 -15.97
CA VAL A 68 -8.17 2.60 -17.04
C VAL A 68 -8.60 1.23 -16.52
N GLY A 69 -8.07 0.81 -15.37
CA GLY A 69 -8.35 -0.49 -14.77
C GLY A 69 -9.79 -0.70 -14.32
N VAL A 70 -10.56 0.38 -14.14
CA VAL A 70 -12.00 0.31 -13.83
C VAL A 70 -12.85 0.28 -15.11
N GLN A 71 -12.40 0.93 -16.18
CA GLN A 71 -13.16 1.07 -17.44
C GLN A 71 -12.86 -0.03 -18.45
N THR A 72 -11.68 -0.63 -18.36
CA THR A 72 -11.20 -1.62 -19.33
C THR A 72 -10.80 -2.92 -18.64
N PRO A 73 -11.01 -4.07 -19.28
CA PRO A 73 -10.49 -5.33 -18.79
C PRO A 73 -8.96 -5.19 -18.59
N SER A 74 -8.47 -5.46 -17.38
CA SER A 74 -7.05 -5.42 -17.05
C SER A 74 -6.51 -6.70 -16.43
N LEU A 75 -5.29 -7.09 -16.82
CA LEU A 75 -4.48 -8.08 -16.10
C LEU A 75 -3.45 -7.36 -15.24
N LEU A 76 -3.18 -7.92 -14.07
CA LEU A 76 -2.12 -7.46 -13.19
C LEU A 76 -0.92 -8.37 -13.30
N HIS A 77 0.24 -7.75 -13.47
CA HIS A 77 1.50 -8.45 -13.57
C HIS A 77 2.55 -7.69 -12.78
N SER A 78 3.07 -8.28 -11.69
CA SER A 78 4.11 -7.67 -10.88
C SER A 78 5.50 -8.19 -11.23
N SER A 79 6.50 -7.31 -11.08
CA SER A 79 7.93 -7.61 -11.21
C SER A 79 8.72 -7.27 -9.93
N SER A 80 8.01 -6.89 -8.86
CA SER A 80 8.60 -6.20 -7.70
C SER A 80 8.50 -6.99 -6.40
N LEU A 81 7.85 -8.17 -6.36
CA LEU A 81 7.73 -8.95 -5.13
C LEU A 81 8.98 -9.76 -4.81
N SER A 82 9.78 -10.11 -5.83
CA SER A 82 11.05 -10.82 -5.68
C SER A 82 10.88 -12.17 -4.95
N LEU A 83 10.04 -13.05 -5.48
CA LEU A 83 9.64 -14.31 -4.82
C LEU A 83 10.82 -15.23 -4.45
N GLY A 84 11.97 -15.13 -5.13
CA GLY A 84 13.17 -15.94 -4.89
C GLY A 84 14.12 -15.41 -3.81
N SER A 85 13.76 -14.35 -3.08
CA SER A 85 14.61 -13.75 -2.02
C SER A 85 14.57 -14.51 -0.71
N VAL A 86 15.44 -15.51 -0.59
CA VAL A 86 15.63 -16.32 0.62
C VAL A 86 15.92 -15.44 1.83
N GLY A 87 15.17 -15.66 2.91
CA GLY A 87 15.33 -14.94 4.19
C GLY A 87 14.73 -13.53 4.23
N ILE A 88 14.07 -13.09 3.16
CA ILE A 88 13.47 -11.76 3.07
C ILE A 88 11.96 -11.89 2.89
N ALA A 89 11.22 -11.32 3.83
CA ALA A 89 9.77 -11.26 3.74
C ALA A 89 9.33 -10.33 2.59
N MET A 90 8.24 -10.68 1.92
CA MET A 90 7.59 -9.80 0.95
C MET A 90 7.11 -8.51 1.64
N ASP A 91 7.13 -7.42 0.87
CA ASP A 91 6.65 -6.12 1.33
C ASP A 91 5.13 -6.16 1.58
N ARG A 92 4.74 -6.23 2.86
CA ARG A 92 3.35 -6.29 3.34
C ARG A 92 2.49 -5.15 2.80
N GLU A 93 3.04 -3.95 2.69
CA GLU A 93 2.27 -2.78 2.22
C GLU A 93 2.02 -2.88 0.72
N PHE A 94 3.04 -3.27 -0.03
CA PHE A 94 2.90 -3.54 -1.45
C PHE A 94 1.96 -4.71 -1.73
N LEU A 95 1.95 -5.76 -0.89
CA LEU A 95 0.98 -6.85 -0.96
C LEU A 95 -0.45 -6.36 -0.73
N ASN A 96 -0.67 -5.51 0.27
CA ASN A 96 -1.98 -4.90 0.54
C ASN A 96 -2.43 -3.99 -0.62
N MET A 97 -1.52 -3.21 -1.21
CA MET A 97 -1.79 -2.43 -2.41
C MET A 97 -2.16 -3.34 -3.59
N THR A 98 -1.38 -4.40 -3.83
CA THR A 98 -1.62 -5.37 -4.90
C THR A 98 -2.97 -6.05 -4.73
N ARG A 99 -3.34 -6.49 -3.52
CA ARG A 99 -4.67 -7.01 -3.22
C ARG A 99 -5.77 -6.02 -3.58
N ARG A 100 -5.66 -4.76 -3.12
CA ARG A 100 -6.64 -3.71 -3.43
C ARG A 100 -6.76 -3.49 -4.95
N LEU A 101 -5.65 -3.59 -5.68
CA LEU A 101 -5.65 -3.50 -7.14
C LEU A 101 -6.31 -4.72 -7.78
N CYS A 102 -6.05 -5.94 -7.31
CA CYS A 102 -6.75 -7.15 -7.78
C CYS A 102 -8.26 -6.99 -7.60
N ASP A 103 -8.70 -6.54 -6.42
CA ASP A 103 -10.12 -6.31 -6.12
C ASP A 103 -10.74 -5.24 -7.03
N LYS A 104 -10.02 -4.13 -7.27
CA LYS A 104 -10.49 -2.99 -8.05
C LYS A 104 -10.56 -3.27 -9.54
N THR A 105 -9.54 -3.93 -10.09
CA THR A 105 -9.45 -4.29 -11.52
C THR A 105 -10.21 -5.57 -11.86
N ARG A 106 -10.50 -6.40 -10.85
CA ARG A 106 -11.06 -7.74 -11.00
C ARG A 106 -10.21 -8.61 -11.93
N SER A 107 -8.88 -8.48 -11.81
CA SER A 107 -7.94 -9.30 -12.58
C SER A 107 -8.21 -10.79 -12.31
N PRO A 108 -8.38 -11.63 -13.35
CA PRO A 108 -8.68 -13.05 -13.19
C PRO A 108 -7.51 -13.86 -12.62
N TRP A 109 -6.28 -13.39 -12.84
CA TRP A 109 -5.08 -13.88 -12.19
C TRP A 109 -4.10 -12.72 -11.97
N LEU A 110 -3.08 -12.98 -11.14
CA LEU A 110 -1.93 -12.12 -10.95
C LEU A 110 -0.71 -12.86 -11.52
N ALA A 111 0.02 -12.23 -12.43
CA ALA A 111 1.32 -12.72 -12.88
C ALA A 111 2.44 -12.17 -11.98
N GLU A 112 3.45 -12.98 -11.68
CA GLU A 112 4.68 -12.53 -11.02
C GLU A 112 5.87 -13.37 -11.49
N HIS A 113 7.04 -12.75 -11.54
CA HIS A 113 8.25 -13.41 -11.97
C HIS A 113 8.80 -14.38 -10.93
N ILE A 114 9.30 -15.53 -11.38
CA ILE A 114 10.23 -16.38 -10.63
C ILE A 114 11.57 -15.65 -10.62
N SER A 115 11.69 -14.63 -9.77
CA SER A 115 12.84 -13.72 -9.76
C SER A 115 13.38 -13.46 -8.38
N TRP A 116 14.63 -13.03 -8.36
CA TRP A 116 15.32 -12.49 -7.21
C TRP A 116 15.80 -11.09 -7.54
N SER A 117 15.45 -10.13 -6.68
CA SER A 117 15.98 -8.78 -6.72
C SER A 117 16.41 -8.25 -5.35
N ARG A 118 16.06 -8.90 -4.23
CA ARG A 118 16.28 -8.39 -2.87
C ARG A 118 17.30 -9.21 -2.06
N PHE A 119 18.07 -8.53 -1.23
CA PHE A 119 18.99 -9.14 -0.26
C PHE A 119 19.06 -8.33 1.02
N HIS A 120 19.57 -8.93 2.11
CA HIS A 120 19.78 -8.17 3.35
C HIS A 120 20.71 -6.98 3.08
N GLY A 121 20.15 -5.77 3.13
CA GLY A 121 20.88 -4.53 2.92
C GLY A 121 20.67 -3.86 1.55
N GLY A 122 19.83 -4.41 0.65
CA GLY A 122 19.57 -3.74 -0.61
C GLY A 122 18.63 -4.45 -1.59
N ASP A 123 18.53 -3.83 -2.77
CA ASP A 123 17.80 -4.31 -3.94
C ASP A 123 18.71 -4.14 -5.16
N THR A 124 18.73 -5.13 -6.05
CA THR A 124 19.52 -5.15 -7.28
C THR A 124 18.96 -4.26 -8.39
N GLN A 125 17.73 -3.75 -8.22
CA GLN A 125 16.95 -2.97 -9.18
C GLN A 125 16.61 -3.69 -10.49
N HIS A 126 16.96 -4.97 -10.60
CA HIS A 126 16.70 -5.80 -11.76
C HIS A 126 16.17 -7.16 -11.30
N PHE A 127 15.12 -7.65 -11.96
CA PHE A 127 14.66 -9.01 -11.74
C PHE A 127 15.55 -9.96 -12.54
N ILE A 128 16.11 -10.95 -11.88
CA ILE A 128 16.94 -12.00 -12.49
C ILE A 128 16.50 -13.36 -11.97
N LEU A 129 16.70 -14.39 -12.77
CA LEU A 129 16.45 -15.75 -12.30
C LEU A 129 17.37 -16.05 -11.10
N PRO A 130 16.83 -16.54 -9.97
CA PRO A 130 17.64 -16.84 -8.80
C PRO A 130 18.55 -18.05 -9.04
N THR A 131 19.44 -18.35 -8.08
CA THR A 131 20.16 -19.64 -8.07
C THR A 131 19.14 -20.78 -8.11
N LEU A 132 19.42 -21.84 -8.87
CA LEU A 132 18.47 -22.94 -9.08
C LEU A 132 18.56 -24.01 -7.97
N ALA A 133 18.89 -23.59 -6.75
CA ALA A 133 19.01 -24.45 -5.59
C ALA A 133 17.64 -24.83 -5.02
N GLN A 134 17.55 -26.00 -4.39
CA GLN A 134 16.30 -26.49 -3.78
C GLN A 134 15.73 -25.51 -2.73
N GLU A 135 16.57 -24.90 -1.91
CA GLU A 135 16.17 -23.91 -0.89
C GLU A 135 15.48 -22.68 -1.51
N VAL A 136 15.96 -22.23 -2.68
CA VAL A 136 15.32 -21.14 -3.41
C VAL A 136 13.96 -21.59 -3.94
N ALA A 137 13.86 -22.80 -4.52
CA ALA A 137 12.58 -23.32 -4.99
C ALA A 137 11.55 -23.37 -3.85
N ASP A 138 11.97 -23.81 -2.65
CA ASP A 138 11.14 -23.84 -1.46
C ASP A 138 10.67 -22.44 -1.05
N THR A 139 11.55 -21.44 -1.15
CA THR A 139 11.22 -20.03 -0.87
C THR A 139 10.22 -19.47 -1.87
N VAL A 140 10.44 -19.68 -3.18
CA VAL A 140 9.51 -19.20 -4.22
C VAL A 140 8.13 -19.83 -4.02
N VAL A 141 8.07 -21.13 -3.73
CA VAL A 141 6.80 -21.82 -3.47
C VAL A 141 6.09 -21.24 -2.25
N ALA A 142 6.80 -21.02 -1.14
CA ALA A 142 6.21 -20.43 0.06
C ALA A 142 5.65 -19.02 -0.20
N ASN A 143 6.44 -18.16 -0.87
CA ASN A 143 6.05 -16.79 -1.19
C ASN A 143 4.88 -16.75 -2.20
N ALA A 144 4.88 -17.64 -3.18
CA ALA A 144 3.77 -17.76 -4.15
C ALA A 144 2.46 -18.18 -3.46
N ILE A 145 2.52 -19.10 -2.49
CA ILE A 145 1.36 -19.52 -1.70
C ILE A 145 0.85 -18.34 -0.86
N GLU A 146 1.74 -17.65 -0.14
CA GLU A 146 1.38 -16.46 0.65
C GLU A 146 0.74 -15.38 -0.22
N LEU A 147 1.31 -15.07 -1.39
CA LEU A 147 0.77 -14.10 -2.33
C LEU A 147 -0.65 -14.45 -2.78
N ARG A 148 -0.88 -15.72 -3.15
CA ARG A 148 -2.21 -16.21 -3.56
C ARG A 148 -3.22 -16.11 -2.42
N GLU A 149 -2.83 -16.49 -1.20
CA GLU A 149 -3.70 -16.44 -0.02
C GLU A 149 -4.07 -14.99 0.36
N LEU A 150 -3.11 -14.08 0.31
CA LEU A 150 -3.33 -12.67 0.66
C LEU A 150 -4.17 -11.93 -0.38
N THR A 151 -3.94 -12.19 -1.67
CA THR A 151 -4.67 -11.53 -2.77
C THR A 151 -5.98 -12.21 -3.14
N ALA A 152 -6.21 -13.44 -2.67
CA ALA A 152 -7.34 -14.28 -3.06
C ALA A 152 -7.55 -14.40 -4.59
N THR A 153 -6.46 -14.27 -5.36
CA THR A 153 -6.45 -14.24 -6.83
C THR A 153 -5.61 -15.40 -7.35
N LEU A 154 -6.01 -16.02 -8.47
CA LEU A 154 -5.20 -17.08 -9.10
C LEU A 154 -3.81 -16.54 -9.45
N LEU A 155 -2.79 -17.38 -9.34
CA LEU A 155 -1.40 -16.97 -9.60
C LEU A 155 -0.88 -17.63 -10.87
N VAL A 156 -0.16 -16.85 -11.67
CA VAL A 156 0.63 -17.32 -12.80
C VAL A 156 2.09 -16.91 -12.56
N LEU A 157 3.03 -17.85 -12.71
CA LEU A 157 4.45 -17.60 -12.49
C LEU A 157 5.21 -17.54 -13.81
N GLU A 158 6.07 -16.54 -13.94
CA GLU A 158 6.82 -16.26 -15.15
C GLU A 158 8.31 -16.62 -15.06
N ASN A 159 8.91 -17.05 -16.18
CA ASN A 159 10.35 -17.22 -16.28
C ASN A 159 11.11 -15.88 -16.40
N ALA A 160 11.99 -15.59 -15.43
CA ALA A 160 12.96 -14.51 -15.57
C ALA A 160 14.15 -14.92 -16.48
N PRO A 161 14.83 -13.97 -17.14
CA PRO A 161 15.99 -14.28 -17.97
C PRO A 161 17.17 -14.74 -17.11
N ARG A 162 17.86 -15.80 -17.55
CA ARG A 162 19.06 -16.34 -16.88
C ARG A 162 20.33 -15.82 -17.53
N LEU A 163 20.81 -14.69 -17.01
CA LEU A 163 21.97 -13.97 -17.57
C LEU A 163 23.33 -14.56 -17.16
N PHE A 164 23.40 -15.30 -16.07
CA PHE A 164 24.63 -15.91 -15.59
C PHE A 164 24.35 -17.21 -14.84
N SER A 165 25.40 -18.01 -14.68
CA SER A 165 25.36 -19.29 -13.98
C SER A 165 26.40 -19.27 -12.86
N PHE A 166 26.00 -19.70 -11.67
CA PHE A 166 26.88 -19.70 -10.51
C PHE A 166 27.68 -20.99 -10.45
N SER A 167 29.01 -20.86 -10.45
CA SER A 167 29.91 -22.00 -10.22
C SER A 167 30.09 -22.23 -8.72
N GLY A 168 29.52 -23.32 -8.17
CA GLY A 168 29.81 -23.73 -6.78
C GLY A 168 28.68 -24.35 -5.96
N GLY A 169 27.46 -24.54 -6.51
CA GLY A 169 26.33 -25.16 -5.81
C GLY A 169 25.68 -26.30 -6.62
N GLU A 170 24.93 -27.17 -5.94
CA GLU A 170 24.04 -28.13 -6.61
C GLU A 170 22.81 -27.36 -7.12
N GLU A 171 22.79 -27.10 -8.42
CA GLU A 171 21.68 -26.47 -9.12
C GLU A 171 20.85 -27.53 -9.87
N LEU A 172 19.53 -27.40 -9.80
CA LEU A 172 18.62 -28.16 -10.65
C LEU A 172 18.73 -27.68 -12.09
N PRO A 173 18.48 -28.54 -13.09
CA PRO A 173 18.20 -28.10 -14.45
C PRO A 173 17.06 -27.06 -14.44
N GLU A 174 17.20 -26.00 -15.23
CA GLU A 174 16.29 -24.84 -15.17
C GLU A 174 14.82 -25.19 -15.44
N GLY A 175 14.56 -26.05 -16.44
CA GLY A 175 13.21 -26.54 -16.70
C GLY A 175 12.64 -27.36 -15.54
N GLU A 176 13.46 -28.17 -14.86
CA GLU A 176 13.05 -28.92 -13.67
C GLU A 176 12.79 -27.98 -12.49
N PHE A 177 13.60 -26.95 -12.31
CA PHE A 177 13.42 -25.94 -11.27
C PHE A 177 12.09 -25.19 -11.45
N ILE A 178 11.85 -24.63 -12.65
CA ILE A 178 10.63 -23.88 -12.97
C ILE A 178 9.41 -24.79 -12.84
N SER A 179 9.46 -25.99 -13.41
CA SER A 179 8.36 -26.97 -13.31
C SER A 179 8.06 -27.32 -11.86
N SER A 180 9.08 -27.60 -11.04
CA SER A 180 8.92 -27.89 -9.61
C SER A 180 8.25 -26.74 -8.86
N VAL A 181 8.68 -25.50 -9.07
CA VAL A 181 8.10 -24.32 -8.43
C VAL A 181 6.63 -24.11 -8.82
N VAL A 182 6.32 -24.16 -10.12
CA VAL A 182 4.95 -23.99 -10.64
C VAL A 182 4.02 -25.11 -10.13
N GLU A 183 4.49 -26.35 -10.14
CA GLU A 183 3.70 -27.50 -9.69
C GLU A 183 3.39 -27.45 -8.19
N ARG A 184 4.40 -27.17 -7.37
CA ARG A 184 4.30 -27.18 -5.90
C ARG A 184 3.52 -25.99 -5.35
N SER A 185 3.59 -24.83 -6.02
CA SER A 185 2.76 -23.65 -5.69
C SER A 185 1.31 -23.81 -6.15
N GLY A 186 1.07 -24.65 -7.16
CA GLY A 186 -0.24 -24.79 -7.80
C GLY A 186 -0.60 -23.63 -8.72
N ALA A 187 0.40 -22.83 -9.13
CA ALA A 187 0.23 -21.73 -10.07
C ALA A 187 0.06 -22.22 -11.52
N GLY A 188 -0.46 -21.34 -12.37
CA GLY A 188 -0.27 -21.43 -13.82
C GLY A 188 1.14 -20.98 -14.21
N PHE A 189 1.50 -21.18 -15.47
CA PHE A 189 2.78 -20.73 -16.02
C PHE A 189 2.56 -19.62 -17.07
N LEU A 190 3.38 -18.57 -16.99
CA LEU A 190 3.52 -17.53 -17.99
C LEU A 190 4.87 -17.73 -18.68
N LEU A 191 4.86 -17.79 -20.01
CA LEU A 191 6.08 -17.84 -20.79
C LEU A 191 6.39 -16.46 -21.35
N ASP A 192 7.40 -15.79 -20.80
CA ASP A 192 8.07 -14.73 -21.55
C ASP A 192 9.02 -15.37 -22.55
N LEU A 193 8.59 -15.29 -23.81
CA LEU A 193 9.29 -15.91 -24.92
C LEU A 193 10.60 -15.16 -25.25
N ASP A 194 10.67 -13.85 -25.07
CA ASP A 194 11.89 -13.07 -25.28
C ASP A 194 12.92 -13.40 -24.20
N SER A 195 12.51 -13.51 -22.94
CA SER A 195 13.36 -14.00 -21.85
C SER A 195 13.83 -15.44 -22.08
N ALA A 196 12.95 -16.34 -22.54
CA ALA A 196 13.32 -17.71 -22.87
C ALA A 196 14.36 -17.79 -24.01
N MET A 197 14.20 -16.95 -25.05
CA MET A 197 15.18 -16.84 -26.13
C MET A 197 16.51 -16.26 -25.65
N ALA A 198 16.48 -15.26 -24.76
CA ALA A 198 17.67 -14.68 -24.15
C ALA A 198 18.43 -15.72 -23.31
N THR A 199 17.72 -16.49 -22.48
CA THR A 199 18.27 -17.61 -21.72
C THR A 199 18.91 -18.64 -22.64
N ALA A 200 18.18 -19.13 -23.66
CA ALA A 200 18.70 -20.17 -24.55
C ALA A 200 19.99 -19.73 -25.26
N ARG A 201 20.06 -18.48 -25.71
CA ARG A 201 21.28 -17.91 -26.30
C ARG A 201 22.42 -17.80 -25.30
N THR A 202 22.13 -17.31 -24.10
CA THR A 202 23.15 -17.05 -23.07
C THR A 202 23.75 -18.33 -22.51
N GLN A 203 22.90 -19.34 -22.31
CA GLN A 203 23.30 -20.65 -21.77
C GLN A 203 23.75 -21.64 -22.86
N GLY A 204 23.52 -21.32 -24.14
CA GLY A 204 23.86 -22.20 -25.26
C GLY A 204 22.91 -23.39 -25.43
N TYR A 205 21.66 -23.25 -25.01
CA TYR A 205 20.63 -24.28 -25.19
C TYR A 205 20.04 -24.26 -26.59
N ASP A 206 19.58 -25.43 -27.07
CA ASP A 206 18.61 -25.46 -28.17
C ASP A 206 17.26 -24.95 -27.65
N LEU A 207 16.68 -23.96 -28.33
CA LEU A 207 15.46 -23.31 -27.88
C LEU A 207 14.27 -24.28 -27.82
N ASN A 208 14.15 -25.22 -28.76
CA ASN A 208 13.01 -26.14 -28.78
C ASN A 208 13.11 -27.18 -27.67
N ASP A 209 14.32 -27.67 -27.38
CA ASP A 209 14.55 -28.57 -26.24
C ASP A 209 14.35 -27.83 -24.91
N TYR A 210 14.79 -26.58 -24.80
CA TYR A 210 14.56 -25.74 -23.63
C TYR A 210 13.07 -25.49 -23.38
N LEU A 211 12.31 -25.06 -24.39
CA LEU A 211 10.86 -24.86 -24.28
C LEU A 211 10.13 -26.15 -23.87
N ARG A 212 10.54 -27.31 -24.40
CA ARG A 212 9.97 -28.62 -24.01
C ARG A 212 10.27 -29.02 -22.56
N SER A 213 11.26 -28.41 -21.92
CA SER A 213 11.58 -28.64 -20.50
C SER A 213 10.75 -27.80 -19.53
N LEU A 214 10.01 -26.80 -20.02
CA LEU A 214 9.16 -25.92 -19.21
C LEU A 214 7.78 -26.56 -18.98
N PRO A 215 7.01 -26.13 -17.96
CA PRO A 215 5.71 -26.71 -17.61
C PRO A 215 4.59 -26.26 -18.58
N LEU A 216 4.70 -26.64 -19.85
CA LEU A 216 3.81 -26.22 -20.93
C LEU A 216 2.37 -26.75 -20.79
N ASP A 217 2.15 -27.81 -20.00
CA ASP A 217 0.82 -28.30 -19.62
C ASP A 217 0.07 -27.33 -18.70
N ARG A 218 0.79 -26.38 -18.09
CA ARG A 218 0.27 -25.32 -17.22
C ARG A 218 0.37 -23.93 -17.84
N LEU A 219 0.77 -23.82 -19.10
CA LEU A 219 0.96 -22.54 -19.78
C LEU A 219 -0.39 -21.83 -19.99
N ILE A 220 -0.62 -20.76 -19.23
CA ILE A 220 -1.82 -19.91 -19.25
C ILE A 220 -1.60 -18.65 -20.10
N GLU A 221 -0.41 -18.07 -20.06
CA GLU A 221 -0.14 -16.79 -20.69
C GLU A 221 1.22 -16.79 -21.42
N VAL A 222 1.31 -16.04 -22.53
CA VAL A 222 2.55 -15.87 -23.29
C VAL A 222 2.81 -14.38 -23.51
N HIS A 223 4.03 -13.94 -23.22
CA HIS A 223 4.53 -12.61 -23.54
C HIS A 223 5.44 -12.65 -24.76
N THR A 224 5.33 -11.67 -25.65
CA THR A 224 6.22 -11.50 -26.81
C THR A 224 6.21 -10.07 -27.33
N GLY A 225 7.40 -9.50 -27.54
CA GLY A 225 7.57 -8.22 -28.24
C GLY A 225 7.68 -8.36 -29.76
N HIS A 226 7.77 -9.58 -30.28
CA HIS A 226 8.00 -9.85 -31.71
C HIS A 226 7.11 -10.98 -32.26
N PRO A 227 5.77 -10.86 -32.19
CA PRO A 227 4.85 -11.94 -32.54
C PRO A 227 4.95 -12.44 -33.99
N GLN A 228 5.44 -11.61 -34.92
CA GLN A 228 5.65 -12.01 -36.32
C GLN A 228 6.88 -12.92 -36.48
N ARG A 229 7.96 -12.64 -35.74
CA ARG A 229 9.15 -13.50 -35.64
C ARG A 229 8.79 -14.83 -34.98
N ASP A 230 7.90 -14.76 -33.99
CA ASP A 230 7.60 -15.86 -33.07
C ASP A 230 6.41 -16.73 -33.53
N TRP A 231 5.85 -16.43 -34.70
CA TRP A 231 4.58 -16.97 -35.18
C TRP A 231 4.49 -18.51 -35.14
N GLU A 232 5.53 -19.22 -35.60
CA GLU A 232 5.52 -20.68 -35.64
C GLU A 232 5.58 -21.30 -34.24
N ILE A 233 6.29 -20.67 -33.31
CA ILE A 233 6.34 -21.10 -31.90
C ILE A 233 4.97 -20.87 -31.26
N LEU A 234 4.38 -19.69 -31.44
CA LEU A 234 3.04 -19.39 -30.94
C LEU A 234 2.02 -20.43 -31.45
N ARG A 235 2.02 -20.71 -32.76
CA ARG A 235 1.12 -21.71 -33.36
C ARG A 235 1.26 -23.10 -32.70
N GLN A 236 2.47 -23.50 -32.35
CA GLN A 236 2.73 -24.77 -31.67
C GLN A 236 2.22 -24.76 -30.23
N LEU A 237 2.53 -23.71 -29.47
CA LEU A 237 2.06 -23.55 -28.08
C LEU A 237 0.53 -23.55 -28.00
N PHE A 238 -0.15 -22.82 -28.89
CA PHE A 238 -1.61 -22.82 -28.95
C PHE A 238 -2.23 -24.20 -29.24
N ALA A 239 -1.51 -25.05 -29.96
CA ALA A 239 -1.98 -26.38 -30.30
C ALA A 239 -1.76 -27.40 -29.17
N SER A 240 -0.74 -27.19 -28.32
CA SER A 240 -0.30 -28.16 -27.31
C SER A 240 -0.60 -27.76 -25.86
N SER A 241 -0.94 -26.50 -25.60
CA SER A 241 -1.01 -25.92 -24.25
C SER A 241 -2.31 -25.17 -23.99
N PRO A 242 -2.74 -25.03 -22.73
CA PRO A 242 -4.02 -24.40 -22.38
C PRO A 242 -3.99 -22.85 -22.39
N VAL A 243 -3.21 -22.24 -23.30
CA VAL A 243 -2.97 -20.79 -23.40
C VAL A 243 -4.31 -20.02 -23.44
N LYS A 244 -4.50 -19.10 -22.50
CA LYS A 244 -5.68 -18.24 -22.31
C LYS A 244 -5.44 -16.79 -22.75
N ALA A 245 -4.18 -16.37 -22.73
CA ALA A 245 -3.76 -14.99 -22.94
C ALA A 245 -2.47 -14.92 -23.76
N ILE A 246 -2.39 -13.93 -24.65
CA ILE A 246 -1.12 -13.42 -25.17
C ILE A 246 -1.06 -11.94 -24.89
N THR A 247 0.03 -11.48 -24.29
CA THR A 247 0.31 -10.07 -24.04
C THR A 247 1.41 -9.63 -25.01
N LEU A 248 1.16 -8.51 -25.71
CA LEU A 248 2.07 -7.94 -26.69
C LEU A 248 2.70 -6.65 -26.16
N GLU A 249 4.02 -6.54 -26.25
CA GLU A 249 4.71 -5.26 -26.10
C GLU A 249 4.49 -4.43 -27.37
N TRP A 250 3.69 -3.36 -27.29
CA TRP A 250 3.42 -2.49 -28.45
C TRP A 250 3.21 -1.03 -28.03
N ASP A 251 3.71 -0.08 -28.83
CA ASP A 251 3.46 1.34 -28.58
C ASP A 251 2.20 1.81 -29.33
N ILE A 252 1.11 2.03 -28.59
CA ILE A 252 -0.14 2.56 -29.15
C ILE A 252 -0.26 4.09 -29.06
N SER A 253 0.77 4.79 -28.56
CA SER A 253 0.74 6.27 -28.49
C SER A 253 0.69 6.91 -29.88
N ARG A 254 1.10 6.17 -30.92
CA ARG A 254 1.07 6.60 -32.33
C ARG A 254 0.12 5.71 -33.13
N ARG A 255 -0.58 6.33 -34.08
CA ARG A 255 -1.54 5.64 -34.98
C ARG A 255 -0.92 5.10 -36.27
N THR A 256 0.41 5.22 -36.43
CA THR A 256 1.10 4.92 -37.69
C THR A 256 0.98 3.45 -38.09
N ASP A 257 0.84 2.56 -37.11
CA ASP A 257 0.96 1.11 -37.30
C ASP A 257 -0.35 0.35 -36.98
N ASP A 258 -1.46 1.07 -36.76
CA ASP A 258 -2.76 0.49 -36.37
C ASP A 258 -3.26 -0.57 -37.38
N ALA A 259 -3.01 -0.40 -38.68
CA ALA A 259 -3.45 -1.33 -39.72
C ALA A 259 -2.67 -2.66 -39.71
N GLU A 260 -1.37 -2.60 -39.48
CA GLU A 260 -0.52 -3.78 -39.32
C GLU A 260 -0.87 -4.50 -38.03
N LEU A 261 -0.99 -3.76 -36.92
CA LEU A 261 -1.39 -4.26 -35.62
C LEU A 261 -2.75 -4.98 -35.67
N LEU A 262 -3.74 -4.39 -36.33
CA LEU A 262 -5.05 -5.01 -36.52
C LEU A 262 -4.97 -6.33 -37.29
N THR A 263 -4.12 -6.39 -38.31
CA THR A 263 -3.93 -7.61 -39.12
C THR A 263 -3.28 -8.71 -38.30
N LEU A 264 -2.26 -8.35 -37.52
CA LEU A 264 -1.56 -9.24 -36.59
C LEU A 264 -2.48 -9.78 -35.50
N ILE A 265 -3.22 -8.92 -34.80
CA ILE A 265 -4.16 -9.34 -33.74
C ILE A 265 -5.24 -10.27 -34.30
N LYS A 266 -5.76 -9.98 -35.51
CA LYS A 266 -6.71 -10.89 -36.19
C LYS A 266 -6.10 -12.26 -36.49
N ALA A 267 -4.84 -12.30 -36.94
CA ALA A 267 -4.15 -13.56 -37.17
C ALA A 267 -3.98 -14.34 -35.87
N ILE A 268 -3.51 -13.70 -34.79
CA ILE A 268 -3.37 -14.32 -33.47
C ILE A 268 -4.71 -14.89 -32.97
N LYS A 269 -5.78 -14.09 -33.03
CA LYS A 269 -7.13 -14.50 -32.63
C LYS A 269 -7.65 -15.70 -33.45
N SER A 270 -7.15 -15.90 -34.67
CA SER A 270 -7.51 -17.07 -35.50
C SER A 270 -6.88 -18.38 -35.02
N LEU A 271 -5.78 -18.34 -34.24
CA LEU A 271 -5.15 -19.53 -33.66
C LEU A 271 -6.05 -20.21 -32.62
N LYS A 272 -6.91 -19.44 -31.95
CA LYS A 272 -7.88 -19.95 -30.98
C LYS A 272 -9.16 -19.11 -31.01
N PRO A 273 -10.11 -19.42 -31.91
CA PRO A 273 -11.33 -18.63 -32.06
C PRO A 273 -12.28 -18.89 -30.89
N LYS A 274 -12.09 -18.15 -29.80
CA LYS A 274 -13.12 -17.88 -28.79
C LYS A 274 -12.97 -16.42 -28.37
N ALA A 275 -13.92 -15.60 -28.77
CA ALA A 275 -14.10 -14.30 -28.15
C ALA A 275 -14.68 -14.56 -26.75
N LEU A 276 -13.84 -14.44 -25.73
CA LEU A 276 -14.27 -14.38 -24.35
C LEU A 276 -13.69 -13.09 -23.82
N PHE A 277 -14.51 -12.05 -23.87
CA PHE A 277 -14.35 -11.00 -22.88
C PHE A 277 -14.72 -11.64 -21.54
N TRP A 278 -13.86 -11.51 -20.52
CA TRP A 278 -14.42 -11.43 -19.17
C TRP A 278 -15.16 -10.07 -19.12
N ARG A 279 -16.42 -10.08 -19.55
CA ARG A 279 -17.35 -8.98 -19.34
C ARG A 279 -18.36 -9.45 -18.32
N GLY A 280 -17.95 -9.35 -17.05
CA GLY A 280 -18.80 -9.48 -15.88
C GLY A 280 -19.35 -10.90 -15.62
N ARG A 281 -19.48 -11.24 -14.33
CA ARG A 281 -20.74 -11.90 -13.94
C ARG A 281 -21.87 -10.95 -14.31
N ASP A 282 -22.98 -11.52 -14.73
CA ASP A 282 -24.22 -10.85 -15.08
C ASP A 282 -24.48 -9.57 -14.29
N GLN A 283 -24.78 -8.49 -15.02
CA GLN A 283 -25.64 -7.40 -14.52
C GLN A 283 -27.11 -7.87 -14.43
N GLN A 284 -27.37 -9.11 -14.01
CA GLN A 284 -28.70 -9.59 -13.63
C GLN A 284 -28.69 -9.84 -12.13
N GLY A 285 -29.16 -8.83 -11.40
CA GLY A 285 -29.19 -8.82 -9.94
C GLY A 285 -29.36 -7.42 -9.35
N ALA A 286 -29.37 -6.35 -10.16
CA ALA A 286 -29.56 -4.98 -9.69
C ALA A 286 -30.65 -4.25 -10.49
N GLN A 287 -31.81 -4.89 -10.67
CA GLN A 287 -33.05 -4.23 -11.09
C GLN A 287 -34.24 -5.14 -10.78
N GLU A 288 -34.60 -5.22 -9.50
CA GLU A 288 -35.98 -5.46 -8.99
C GLU A 288 -35.96 -5.61 -7.46
N ALA A 289 -36.14 -4.48 -6.77
CA ALA A 289 -36.88 -4.37 -5.51
C ALA A 289 -36.88 -2.89 -5.09
N LEU A 290 -37.70 -2.09 -5.77
CA LEU A 290 -38.19 -0.85 -5.18
C LEU A 290 -39.08 -1.23 -3.99
N ALA A 291 -38.55 -1.10 -2.79
CA ALA A 291 -39.32 -0.94 -1.57
C ALA A 291 -38.90 0.38 -0.92
N GLU A 292 -39.85 1.29 -0.80
CA GLU A 292 -39.71 2.75 -0.58
C GLU A 292 -39.18 3.19 0.81
N ASP A 293 -38.33 2.41 1.51
CA ASP A 293 -37.88 2.78 2.89
C ASP A 293 -36.35 2.81 3.11
N ALA A 294 -35.51 2.57 2.09
CA ALA A 294 -34.05 2.41 2.27
C ALA A 294 -33.17 3.66 2.05
N GLN A 295 -33.73 4.79 1.60
CA GLN A 295 -32.94 5.99 1.26
C GLN A 295 -32.69 6.97 2.42
N THR A 296 -33.20 6.70 3.63
CA THR A 296 -32.99 7.62 4.76
C THR A 296 -31.55 7.49 5.28
N PRO A 297 -30.75 8.58 5.28
CA PRO A 297 -29.42 8.55 5.87
C PRO A 297 -29.55 8.27 7.38
N LEU A 298 -28.75 7.31 7.85
CA LEU A 298 -28.63 6.94 9.25
C LEU A 298 -27.25 7.36 9.77
N ARG A 299 -27.16 7.65 11.06
CA ARG A 299 -25.88 7.85 11.75
C ARG A 299 -25.86 7.13 13.09
N LEU A 300 -24.68 6.86 13.60
CA LEU A 300 -24.50 6.37 14.97
C LEU A 300 -25.07 7.39 15.96
N ARG A 301 -25.82 6.93 16.95
CA ARG A 301 -26.28 7.76 18.07
C ARG A 301 -25.06 8.23 18.87
N GLU A 302 -25.03 9.53 19.20
CA GLU A 302 -23.89 10.19 19.87
C GLU A 302 -23.55 9.61 21.26
N SER A 303 -24.51 8.97 21.94
CA SER A 303 -24.28 8.31 23.23
C SER A 303 -23.73 6.88 23.12
N THR A 304 -23.48 6.39 21.90
CA THR A 304 -22.95 5.04 21.64
C THR A 304 -21.44 5.01 21.83
N TRP A 305 -20.92 3.95 22.45
CA TRP A 305 -19.49 3.70 22.57
C TRP A 305 -19.15 2.23 22.43
N LEU A 306 -17.87 1.93 22.21
CA LEU A 306 -17.37 0.59 21.91
C LEU A 306 -16.36 0.12 22.94
N SER A 307 -16.42 -1.16 23.30
CA SER A 307 -15.27 -1.86 23.88
C SER A 307 -14.91 -3.03 22.99
N ILE A 308 -13.65 -3.15 22.59
CA ILE A 308 -13.19 -4.17 21.67
C ILE A 308 -12.38 -5.20 22.46
N GLY A 309 -12.76 -6.47 22.34
CA GLY A 309 -12.01 -7.64 22.78
C GLY A 309 -11.30 -8.32 21.61
N THR A 310 -10.73 -9.50 21.84
CA THR A 310 -9.95 -10.24 20.84
C THR A 310 -10.78 -10.81 19.69
N GLU A 311 -11.98 -11.31 19.98
CA GLU A 311 -12.86 -11.93 18.96
C GLU A 311 -14.22 -11.22 18.82
N SER A 312 -14.60 -10.43 19.83
CA SER A 312 -15.85 -9.67 19.85
C SER A 312 -15.63 -8.22 20.25
N PHE A 313 -16.60 -7.37 19.91
CA PHE A 313 -16.72 -6.03 20.44
C PHE A 313 -18.12 -5.80 20.98
N PHE A 314 -18.24 -4.90 21.94
CA PHE A 314 -19.51 -4.50 22.52
C PHE A 314 -19.88 -3.10 22.08
N ILE A 315 -21.11 -2.94 21.62
CA ILE A 315 -21.76 -1.65 21.44
C ILE A 315 -22.59 -1.37 22.69
N ARG A 316 -22.31 -0.25 23.35
CA ARG A 316 -23.06 0.20 24.53
C ARG A 316 -23.60 1.60 24.34
N ASP A 317 -24.75 1.88 24.95
CA ASP A 317 -25.34 3.22 25.00
C ASP A 317 -25.18 3.79 26.41
N ARG A 318 -24.75 5.04 26.55
CA ARG A 318 -24.57 5.67 27.87
C ARG A 318 -25.87 6.15 28.52
N GLN A 319 -26.92 6.36 27.73
CA GLN A 319 -28.21 6.87 28.19
C GLN A 319 -29.26 5.77 28.37
N ARG A 320 -28.93 4.55 27.94
CA ARG A 320 -29.81 3.38 27.97
C ARG A 320 -29.03 2.19 28.52
N ASP A 321 -29.72 1.28 29.18
CA ASP A 321 -29.13 0.00 29.60
C ASP A 321 -29.04 -0.95 28.39
N LEU A 322 -28.22 -0.58 27.41
CA LEU A 322 -28.01 -1.30 26.15
C LEU A 322 -26.56 -1.77 26.08
N SER A 323 -26.36 -3.08 25.96
CA SER A 323 -25.07 -3.70 25.71
C SER A 323 -25.26 -4.84 24.71
N LEU A 324 -24.72 -4.68 23.51
CA LEU A 324 -24.83 -5.63 22.41
C LEU A 324 -23.44 -6.12 22.05
N GLU A 325 -23.28 -7.43 21.84
CA GLU A 325 -22.01 -8.05 21.49
C GLU A 325 -22.02 -8.54 20.03
N PHE A 326 -20.92 -8.31 19.32
CA PHE A 326 -20.75 -8.65 17.91
C PHE A 326 -19.32 -9.10 17.62
N GLY A 327 -19.10 -9.89 16.55
CA GLY A 327 -17.76 -10.26 16.11
C GLY A 327 -16.98 -9.09 15.51
N VAL A 328 -15.66 -9.01 15.72
CA VAL A 328 -14.82 -7.88 15.26
C VAL A 328 -14.82 -7.66 13.73
N THR A 329 -15.18 -8.68 12.95
CA THR A 329 -15.35 -8.59 11.49
C THR A 329 -16.44 -7.61 11.04
N LEU A 330 -17.36 -7.24 11.94
CA LEU A 330 -18.46 -6.30 11.68
C LEU A 330 -18.10 -4.83 11.97
N LEU A 331 -16.90 -4.55 12.50
CA LEU A 331 -16.44 -3.19 12.79
C LEU A 331 -16.41 -2.26 11.56
N PRO A 332 -16.01 -2.70 10.35
CA PRO A 332 -16.04 -1.84 9.16
C PRO A 332 -17.46 -1.36 8.80
N LEU A 333 -18.48 -2.21 8.96
CA LEU A 333 -19.88 -1.85 8.76
C LEU A 333 -20.34 -0.77 9.75
N LEU A 334 -19.87 -0.84 11.00
CA LEU A 334 -20.16 0.18 12.00
C LEU A 334 -19.46 1.51 11.69
N ARG A 335 -18.19 1.47 11.24
CA ARG A 335 -17.41 2.65 10.83
C ARG A 335 -18.15 3.45 9.77
N HIS A 336 -18.79 2.78 8.82
CA HIS A 336 -19.56 3.40 7.75
C HIS A 336 -20.52 4.48 8.27
N PHE A 337 -21.23 4.20 9.38
CA PHE A 337 -22.21 5.10 9.98
C PHE A 337 -21.65 6.14 10.96
N LEU A 338 -20.32 6.30 11.06
CA LEU A 338 -19.71 7.43 11.76
C LEU A 338 -20.00 8.76 11.05
N SER A 339 -20.32 8.69 9.76
CA SER A 339 -20.95 9.77 9.00
C SER A 339 -22.37 9.38 8.60
N PRO A 340 -23.25 10.34 8.26
CA PRO A 340 -24.57 10.05 7.68
C PRO A 340 -24.47 9.17 6.44
N GLN A 341 -24.97 7.92 6.50
CA GLN A 341 -24.90 6.94 5.42
C GLN A 341 -26.20 6.14 5.32
N THR A 342 -26.50 5.57 4.13
CA THR A 342 -27.68 4.71 3.94
C THR A 342 -27.36 3.25 4.23
N LEU A 343 -28.36 2.44 4.59
CA LEU A 343 -28.17 0.98 4.73
C LEU A 343 -27.70 0.35 3.41
N GLU A 344 -28.18 0.86 2.28
CA GLU A 344 -27.77 0.43 0.94
C GLU A 344 -26.27 0.66 0.72
N SER A 345 -25.76 1.85 1.07
CA SER A 345 -24.34 2.16 0.93
C SER A 345 -23.44 1.27 1.80
N ALA A 346 -23.92 0.85 2.98
CA ALA A 346 -23.19 -0.07 3.85
C ALA A 346 -23.10 -1.49 3.25
N LEU A 347 -24.15 -1.93 2.55
CA LEU A 347 -24.15 -3.23 1.86
C LEU A 347 -23.23 -3.22 0.64
N LEU A 348 -22.99 -2.07 0.03
CA LEU A 348 -22.10 -1.94 -1.13
C LEU A 348 -20.61 -1.89 -0.75
N LEU A 349 -20.26 -1.96 0.53
CA LEU A 349 -18.86 -2.01 0.97
C LEU A 349 -18.15 -3.28 0.45
N PRO A 350 -16.88 -3.17 0.03
CA PRO A 350 -16.09 -4.32 -0.42
C PRO A 350 -16.10 -5.46 0.61
N GLY A 351 -16.33 -6.70 0.15
CA GLY A 351 -16.36 -7.89 1.01
C GLY A 351 -17.67 -8.14 1.76
N VAL A 352 -18.60 -7.18 1.84
CA VAL A 352 -19.88 -7.34 2.56
C VAL A 352 -20.89 -8.20 1.80
N LEU A 353 -20.98 -8.05 0.47
CA LEU A 353 -21.87 -8.86 -0.40
C LEU A 353 -21.29 -10.20 -0.83
N GLN A 354 -19.96 -10.36 -0.74
CA GLN A 354 -19.26 -11.56 -1.20
C GLN A 354 -18.93 -12.53 -0.05
N SER A 355 -19.21 -12.14 1.19
CA SER A 355 -19.01 -12.99 2.37
C SER A 355 -20.13 -14.03 2.49
N PRO A 356 -19.81 -15.30 2.82
CA PRO A 356 -20.82 -16.30 3.18
C PRO A 356 -21.66 -15.91 4.42
N ALA A 357 -21.28 -14.85 5.14
CA ALA A 357 -21.99 -14.27 6.28
C ALA A 357 -22.93 -13.08 5.90
N GLN A 358 -23.43 -13.03 4.67
CA GLN A 358 -24.35 -11.96 4.22
C GLN A 358 -25.57 -11.79 5.13
N ASP A 359 -26.11 -12.91 5.63
CA ASP A 359 -27.23 -12.91 6.58
C ASP A 359 -26.85 -12.29 7.93
N ASP A 360 -25.61 -12.51 8.40
CA ASP A 360 -25.10 -11.92 9.65
C ASP A 360 -24.91 -10.40 9.52
N ASN A 361 -24.44 -9.92 8.37
CA ASN A 361 -24.28 -8.49 8.08
C ASN A 361 -25.64 -7.76 8.10
N LEU A 362 -26.66 -8.36 7.47
CA LEU A 362 -28.02 -7.82 7.46
C LEU A 362 -28.66 -7.90 8.86
N ALA A 363 -28.46 -9.00 9.59
CA ALA A 363 -28.93 -9.16 10.96
C ALA A 363 -28.29 -8.12 11.89
N PHE A 364 -27.00 -7.87 11.75
CA PHE A 364 -26.26 -6.83 12.46
C PHE A 364 -26.88 -5.45 12.22
N LEU A 365 -27.02 -5.01 10.95
CA LEU A 365 -27.58 -3.70 10.61
C LEU A 365 -29.02 -3.54 11.11
N ARG A 366 -29.87 -4.57 10.96
CA ARG A 366 -31.23 -4.59 11.52
C ARG A 366 -31.23 -4.46 13.04
N THR A 367 -30.27 -5.08 13.71
CA THR A 367 -30.13 -4.99 15.17
C THR A 367 -29.76 -3.57 15.57
N LEU A 368 -28.83 -2.91 14.88
CA LEU A 368 -28.46 -1.52 15.18
C LEU A 368 -29.62 -0.53 15.01
N VAL A 369 -30.43 -0.69 13.97
CA VAL A 369 -31.60 0.17 13.72
C VAL A 369 -32.70 -0.11 14.75
N SER A 370 -33.06 -1.38 14.97
CA SER A 370 -34.12 -1.75 15.92
C SER A 370 -33.79 -1.40 17.37
N GLN A 371 -32.52 -1.50 17.76
CA GLN A 371 -32.03 -1.08 19.07
C GLN A 371 -31.76 0.43 19.13
N GLY A 372 -32.06 1.19 18.07
CA GLY A 372 -31.90 2.64 18.01
C GLY A 372 -30.46 3.12 18.19
N VAL A 373 -29.47 2.27 17.87
CA VAL A 373 -28.05 2.61 17.78
C VAL A 373 -27.81 3.44 16.52
N LEU A 374 -28.46 3.09 15.41
CA LEU A 374 -28.51 3.90 14.20
C LEU A 374 -29.81 4.73 14.17
N LEU A 375 -29.69 6.02 13.85
CA LEU A 375 -30.81 6.95 13.83
C LEU A 375 -30.92 7.70 12.50
N PRO A 376 -32.14 7.92 11.98
CA PRO A 376 -32.39 8.81 10.84
C PRO A 376 -31.84 10.21 11.05
N VAL A 377 -31.24 10.77 10.00
CA VAL A 377 -30.81 12.16 9.93
C VAL A 377 -32.02 13.04 9.62
N ALA A 378 -32.96 13.14 10.57
CA ALA A 378 -34.02 14.13 10.57
C ALA A 378 -34.43 14.52 12.00
N ASN A 379 -34.33 15.83 12.28
CA ASN A 379 -34.84 16.58 13.42
C ASN A 379 -34.36 16.20 14.84
N GLN A 380 -33.25 16.83 15.29
CA GLN A 380 -33.22 17.42 16.63
C GLN A 380 -32.45 18.75 16.64
N SER A 381 -33.19 19.85 16.45
CA SER A 381 -33.01 21.05 17.26
C SER A 381 -33.53 20.72 18.67
N GLY A 382 -32.68 20.11 19.50
CA GLY A 382 -33.00 19.70 20.86
C GLY A 382 -31.91 20.17 21.82
N SER A 383 -32.11 21.32 22.45
CA SER A 383 -31.32 21.81 23.56
C SER A 383 -31.30 20.78 24.70
N VAL A 384 -30.14 20.21 25.00
CA VAL A 384 -29.94 19.40 26.21
C VAL A 384 -29.89 20.34 27.41
N THR A 385 -30.95 20.36 28.21
CA THR A 385 -30.96 21.03 29.52
C THR A 385 -30.06 20.26 30.48
N CYS A 386 -28.96 20.88 30.89
CA CYS A 386 -28.03 20.36 31.88
C CYS A 386 -28.68 20.45 33.28
N ASN A 387 -28.79 19.33 33.98
CA ASN A 387 -29.09 19.31 35.40
C ASN A 387 -27.84 19.68 36.21
N GLU A 388 -27.98 20.66 37.10
CA GLU A 388 -26.95 21.10 38.02
C GLU A 388 -26.76 20.11 39.19
N GLY A 389 -25.52 19.63 39.40
CA GLY A 389 -25.19 18.76 40.52
C GLY A 389 -23.68 18.53 40.72
N LYS A 390 -23.02 19.47 41.42
CA LYS A 390 -21.80 19.32 42.25
C LYS A 390 -20.58 18.52 41.74
N HIS A 391 -19.83 19.14 40.84
CA HIS A 391 -18.36 19.31 40.73
C HIS A 391 -18.11 19.83 39.30
N PRO A 392 -17.09 20.66 38.99
CA PRO A 392 -16.92 21.19 37.64
C PRO A 392 -16.32 20.13 36.70
N LEU A 393 -17.00 18.99 36.54
CA LEU A 393 -16.79 18.01 35.47
C LEU A 393 -17.37 18.51 34.14
N ASN A 394 -17.93 19.73 34.09
CA ASN A 394 -18.60 20.31 32.90
C ASN A 394 -17.74 20.26 31.61
N LEU A 395 -16.40 20.29 31.73
CA LEU A 395 -15.52 20.09 30.58
C LEU A 395 -15.45 18.61 30.16
N TRP A 396 -15.27 17.70 31.12
CA TRP A 396 -15.12 16.26 30.86
C TRP A 396 -16.42 15.59 30.44
N THR A 397 -17.58 16.10 30.88
CA THR A 397 -18.91 15.63 30.44
C THR A 397 -19.16 15.84 28.94
N ARG A 398 -18.32 16.64 28.26
CA ARG A 398 -18.35 16.80 26.80
C ARG A 398 -17.31 15.94 26.10
N TRP A 399 -16.33 15.42 26.83
CA TRP A 399 -15.16 14.67 26.36
C TRP A 399 -15.09 13.27 26.99
N ASP A 400 -16.24 12.64 27.22
CA ASP A 400 -16.35 11.40 27.97
C ASP A 400 -15.40 10.28 27.50
N ALA A 401 -15.21 10.10 26.20
CA ALA A 401 -14.27 9.10 25.67
C ALA A 401 -12.80 9.42 26.02
N ALA A 402 -12.44 10.71 26.00
CA ALA A 402 -11.12 11.16 26.41
C ALA A 402 -10.94 11.06 27.94
N LEU A 403 -12.01 11.23 28.72
CA LEU A 403 -11.98 10.99 30.17
C LEU A 403 -11.68 9.51 30.47
N GLU A 404 -12.34 8.58 29.78
CA GLU A 404 -12.08 7.15 29.93
C GLU A 404 -10.65 6.77 29.53
N PHE A 405 -10.16 7.26 28.39
CA PHE A 405 -8.76 7.08 28.02
C PHE A 405 -7.81 7.67 29.07
N TYR A 406 -8.08 8.87 29.56
CA TYR A 406 -7.28 9.49 30.61
C TYR A 406 -7.28 8.66 31.89
N LEU A 407 -8.44 8.23 32.38
CA LEU A 407 -8.57 7.45 33.61
C LEU A 407 -7.94 6.05 33.48
N SER A 408 -8.17 5.34 32.37
CA SER A 408 -7.61 4.02 32.10
C SER A 408 -6.09 4.02 31.93
N THR A 409 -5.50 5.15 31.55
CA THR A 409 -4.04 5.28 31.40
C THR A 409 -3.34 5.83 32.64
N ARG A 410 -4.06 6.08 33.74
CA ARG A 410 -3.48 6.50 35.03
C ARG A 410 -3.03 5.30 35.86
N THR A 411 -2.00 5.53 36.66
CA THR A 411 -1.52 4.57 37.67
C THR A 411 -1.58 5.20 39.04
N GLY A 412 -1.97 4.41 40.02
CA GLY A 412 -2.03 4.80 41.42
C GLY A 412 -0.72 4.50 42.15
N SER A 413 -0.66 4.88 43.42
CA SER A 413 0.48 4.58 44.31
C SER A 413 0.75 3.08 44.50
N HIS A 414 -0.23 2.23 44.18
CA HIS A 414 -0.17 0.77 44.35
C HIS A 414 0.01 0.03 43.02
N THR A 415 0.21 0.73 41.90
CA THR A 415 0.50 0.04 40.64
C THR A 415 1.87 -0.64 40.76
N PRO A 416 1.96 -1.97 40.57
CA PRO A 416 3.23 -2.67 40.61
C PRO A 416 4.09 -2.28 39.40
N TYR A 417 5.38 -2.04 39.65
CA TYR A 417 6.38 -1.88 38.61
C TYR A 417 7.47 -2.93 38.85
N ILE A 418 7.79 -3.70 37.83
CA ILE A 418 8.96 -4.58 37.82
C ILE A 418 10.23 -3.75 37.61
N SER A 419 11.38 -4.29 37.99
CA SER A 419 12.66 -3.67 37.73
C SER A 419 13.01 -3.68 36.23
N VAL A 420 13.93 -2.80 35.83
CA VAL A 420 14.41 -2.76 34.43
C VAL A 420 15.04 -4.10 34.02
N ALA A 421 15.79 -4.75 34.93
CA ALA A 421 16.43 -6.03 34.66
C ALA A 421 15.42 -7.17 34.47
N GLU A 422 14.34 -7.19 35.26
CA GLU A 422 13.23 -8.13 35.09
C GLU A 422 12.52 -7.90 33.75
N LEU A 423 12.23 -6.64 33.40
CA LEU A 423 11.61 -6.28 32.12
C LEU A 423 12.48 -6.71 30.92
N ASP A 424 13.79 -6.47 30.96
CA ASP A 424 14.70 -6.89 29.89
C ASP A 424 14.70 -8.41 29.70
N THR A 425 14.67 -9.16 30.81
CA THR A 425 14.59 -10.63 30.78
C THR A 425 13.26 -11.10 30.18
N GLU A 426 12.14 -10.50 30.58
CA GLU A 426 10.82 -10.80 30.01
C GLU A 426 10.75 -10.49 28.51
N LEU A 427 11.33 -9.37 28.06
CA LEU A 427 11.35 -8.99 26.64
C LEU A 427 12.24 -9.92 25.81
N GLU A 428 13.41 -10.32 26.32
CA GLU A 428 14.27 -11.31 25.66
C GLU A 428 13.55 -12.66 25.54
N GLN A 429 12.83 -13.08 26.59
CA GLN A 429 12.05 -14.31 26.57
C GLN A 429 10.86 -14.21 25.60
N LYS A 430 10.14 -13.09 25.58
CA LYS A 430 9.05 -12.81 24.62
C LYS A 430 9.56 -12.83 23.18
N ALA A 431 10.74 -12.28 22.91
CA ALA A 431 11.34 -12.28 21.56
C ALA A 431 11.60 -13.69 21.00
N SER A 432 11.74 -14.70 21.86
CA SER A 432 11.94 -16.09 21.43
C SER A 432 10.67 -16.76 20.88
N THR A 433 9.49 -16.29 21.28
CA THR A 433 8.18 -16.83 20.83
C THR A 433 7.45 -15.86 19.91
N GLN A 434 7.67 -14.56 20.07
CA GLN A 434 7.06 -13.49 19.30
C GLN A 434 8.12 -12.50 18.84
N ARG A 435 8.41 -12.52 17.54
CA ARG A 435 9.37 -11.60 16.92
C ARG A 435 9.00 -10.14 17.20
N GLN A 436 10.00 -9.33 17.55
CA GLN A 436 9.83 -7.89 17.66
C GLN A 436 9.49 -7.28 16.28
N PRO A 437 8.46 -6.41 16.19
CA PRO A 437 8.18 -5.67 14.97
C PRO A 437 9.38 -4.82 14.55
N SER A 438 9.68 -4.80 13.24
CA SER A 438 10.79 -4.04 12.67
C SER A 438 10.71 -2.55 13.05
N ALA A 439 11.83 -1.99 13.51
CA ALA A 439 12.00 -0.55 13.77
C ALA A 439 11.94 0.30 12.48
N PHE A 440 11.95 -0.35 11.32
CA PHE A 440 11.88 0.29 10.01
C PHE A 440 10.60 -0.13 9.28
N LYS A 441 10.01 0.84 8.58
CA LYS A 441 9.09 0.63 7.47
C LYS A 441 9.85 1.00 6.20
N ASP A 442 9.76 0.17 5.17
CA ASP A 442 10.42 0.40 3.89
C ASP A 442 9.50 -0.15 2.79
N TYR A 443 9.17 0.69 1.82
CA TYR A 443 8.44 0.33 0.60
C TYR A 443 9.45 -0.06 -0.48
N TRP A 444 9.94 -1.31 -0.43
CA TRP A 444 11.02 -1.76 -1.31
C TRP A 444 10.60 -1.81 -2.77
N SER A 445 9.32 -2.04 -3.05
CA SER A 445 8.78 -2.06 -4.42
C SER A 445 8.56 -0.65 -4.99
N HIS A 446 8.66 0.40 -4.16
CA HIS A 446 8.36 1.76 -4.59
C HIS A 446 9.60 2.45 -5.17
N PRO A 447 9.44 3.35 -6.16
CA PRO A 447 10.54 4.17 -6.67
C PRO A 447 11.21 4.92 -5.52
N PHE A 448 12.53 4.79 -5.40
CA PHE A 448 13.31 5.34 -4.30
C PHE A 448 14.23 6.47 -4.79
N ILE A 449 14.22 7.59 -4.06
CA ILE A 449 15.08 8.75 -4.29
C ILE A 449 15.96 8.93 -3.06
N ALA A 450 17.26 8.68 -3.21
CA ALA A 450 18.24 8.90 -2.14
C ALA A 450 18.38 10.41 -1.83
N LEU A 451 18.48 10.76 -0.55
CA LEU A 451 18.77 12.11 -0.12
C LEU A 451 20.27 12.29 0.14
N GLU A 452 20.77 13.51 -0.06
CA GLU A 452 22.15 13.84 0.28
C GLU A 452 22.40 13.66 1.77
N ASN A 453 23.39 12.85 2.15
CA ASN A 453 23.71 12.58 3.55
C ASN A 453 24.26 13.84 4.24
N PRO A 454 23.56 14.39 5.25
CA PRO A 454 23.99 15.60 5.95
C PRO A 454 25.35 15.49 6.67
N LEU A 455 25.80 14.27 6.96
CA LEU A 455 27.09 14.03 7.61
C LEU A 455 28.26 14.05 6.63
N LEU A 456 28.01 13.86 5.33
CA LEU A 456 29.05 13.80 4.29
C LEU A 456 29.19 15.13 3.55
N THR A 457 28.13 15.93 3.49
CA THR A 457 28.11 17.20 2.78
C THR A 457 28.16 18.35 3.79
N PRO A 458 29.27 19.13 3.86
CA PRO A 458 29.33 20.31 4.72
C PRO A 458 28.28 21.31 4.26
N CYS A 459 27.23 21.51 5.06
CA CYS A 459 26.22 22.50 4.74
C CYS A 459 26.75 23.90 5.07
N ALA A 460 26.83 24.79 4.07
CA ALA A 460 27.26 26.18 4.22
C ALA A 460 26.19 27.07 4.87
N ILE A 461 25.38 26.53 5.79
CA ILE A 461 24.38 27.28 6.53
C ILE A 461 25.03 27.82 7.79
N THR A 462 25.07 29.13 7.95
CA THR A 462 25.41 29.78 9.22
C THR A 462 24.41 29.32 10.27
N GLN A 463 24.83 28.42 11.17
CA GLN A 463 23.90 27.79 12.11
C GLN A 463 23.65 28.73 13.30
N PRO A 464 22.39 29.15 13.53
CA PRO A 464 22.04 29.86 14.76
C PRO A 464 22.25 28.92 15.96
N THR A 465 22.50 29.49 17.15
CA THR A 465 22.59 28.68 18.36
C THR A 465 21.23 28.07 18.69
N LEU A 466 21.21 27.00 19.50
CA LEU A 466 19.94 26.43 19.99
C LEU A 466 19.06 27.50 20.68
N LEU A 467 19.68 28.42 21.44
CA LEU A 467 18.96 29.50 22.13
C LEU A 467 18.35 30.49 21.13
N ASP A 468 19.06 30.81 20.05
CA ASP A 468 18.52 31.67 18.99
C ASP A 468 17.31 31.02 18.33
N SER A 469 17.39 29.72 17.99
CA SER A 469 16.28 28.98 17.41
C SER A 469 15.06 28.94 18.33
N LEU A 470 15.26 28.70 19.64
CA LEU A 470 14.18 28.72 20.63
C LEU A 470 13.49 30.08 20.71
N CYS A 471 14.26 31.17 20.77
CA CYS A 471 13.75 32.53 20.88
C CYS A 471 13.04 33.00 19.60
N ASN A 472 13.54 32.60 18.43
CA ASN A 472 13.04 33.03 17.13
C ASN A 472 11.93 32.14 16.58
N ARG A 473 11.72 30.93 17.11
CA ARG A 473 10.70 30.00 16.60
C ARG A 473 9.31 30.63 16.65
N ARG A 474 8.63 30.66 15.51
CA ARG A 474 7.26 31.14 15.33
C ARG A 474 6.49 30.19 14.43
N THR A 475 5.17 30.17 14.58
CA THR A 475 4.29 29.48 13.65
C THR A 475 3.99 30.41 12.48
N SER A 476 4.32 30.00 11.26
CA SER A 476 3.96 30.71 10.03
C SER A 476 2.69 30.14 9.42
N ARG A 477 1.90 31.00 8.78
CA ARG A 477 0.73 30.65 7.95
C ARG A 477 0.74 31.38 6.62
N THR A 478 1.92 31.85 6.23
CA THR A 478 2.18 32.58 5.00
C THR A 478 3.51 32.08 4.47
N PHE A 479 3.50 31.65 3.20
CA PHE A 479 4.62 31.01 2.56
C PHE A 479 4.85 31.68 1.21
N SER A 480 6.11 31.81 0.84
CA SER A 480 6.51 32.26 -0.49
C SER A 480 6.46 31.12 -1.50
N ASP A 481 6.43 31.46 -2.78
CA ASP A 481 6.50 30.50 -3.89
C ASP A 481 7.94 30.00 -4.17
N GLN A 482 8.89 30.31 -3.27
CA GLN A 482 10.26 29.82 -3.40
C GLN A 482 10.33 28.34 -3.05
N PRO A 483 10.94 27.50 -3.92
CA PRO A 483 11.06 26.08 -3.64
C PRO A 483 11.98 25.81 -2.45
N LEU A 484 11.62 24.80 -1.66
CA LEU A 484 12.55 24.24 -0.67
C LEU A 484 13.70 23.54 -1.41
N SER A 485 14.94 23.79 -1.00
CA SER A 485 16.08 23.06 -1.59
C SER A 485 16.13 21.59 -1.14
N SER A 486 16.68 20.71 -1.97
CA SER A 486 16.89 19.29 -1.61
C SER A 486 17.75 19.13 -0.34
N ALA A 487 18.75 20.00 -0.15
CA ALA A 487 19.58 20.02 1.05
C ALA A 487 18.79 20.39 2.32
N GLN A 488 17.90 21.39 2.26
CA GLN A 488 17.02 21.74 3.38
C GLN A 488 16.03 20.61 3.70
N LEU A 489 15.44 19.97 2.68
CA LEU A 489 14.58 18.81 2.85
C LEU A 489 15.32 17.65 3.54
N SER A 490 16.52 17.33 3.07
CA SER A 490 17.36 16.29 3.65
C SER A 490 17.67 16.56 5.13
N LEU A 491 18.10 17.79 5.45
CA LEU A 491 18.38 18.20 6.83
C LEU A 491 17.14 18.06 7.72
N LEU A 492 15.98 18.56 7.27
CA LEU A 492 14.71 18.47 7.99
C LEU A 492 14.36 17.02 8.32
N LEU A 493 14.41 16.13 7.32
CA LEU A 493 14.09 14.73 7.47
C LEU A 493 15.09 14.00 8.38
N TYR A 494 16.39 14.19 8.14
CA TYR A 494 17.45 13.51 8.87
C TYR A 494 17.45 13.85 10.35
N TYR A 495 17.47 15.15 10.69
CA TYR A 495 17.58 15.59 12.09
C TYR A 495 16.25 15.59 12.83
N THR A 496 15.11 15.43 12.15
CA THR A 496 13.82 15.26 12.83
C THR A 496 13.49 13.78 12.99
N TRP A 497 13.40 13.03 11.88
CA TRP A 497 12.89 11.65 11.87
C TRP A 497 13.96 10.59 11.58
N GLY A 498 15.15 10.98 11.11
CA GLY A 498 16.26 10.08 10.78
C GLY A 498 16.97 9.50 12.00
N ALA A 499 17.66 8.38 11.79
CA ALA A 499 18.48 7.74 12.81
C ALA A 499 19.90 8.33 12.81
N THR A 500 20.33 8.81 13.98
CA THR A 500 21.71 9.27 14.20
C THR A 500 22.64 8.12 14.59
N VAL A 501 22.08 7.08 15.23
CA VAL A 501 22.76 5.83 15.58
C VAL A 501 21.78 4.68 15.38
N MET A 502 22.28 3.58 14.82
CA MET A 502 21.56 2.31 14.67
C MET A 502 22.37 1.23 15.38
N GLU A 503 21.79 0.62 16.41
CA GLU A 503 22.42 -0.45 17.19
C GLU A 503 21.55 -1.70 17.15
N GLN A 504 22.12 -2.85 16.81
CA GLN A 504 21.39 -4.11 16.87
C GLN A 504 21.03 -4.41 18.34
N ASN A 505 19.77 -4.76 18.57
CA ASN A 505 19.27 -5.08 19.90
C ASN A 505 19.33 -6.60 20.17
N ARG A 506 19.13 -6.98 21.43
CA ARG A 506 19.17 -8.39 21.87
C ARG A 506 17.96 -9.20 21.44
N MET A 507 16.92 -8.54 20.96
CA MET A 507 15.65 -9.13 20.54
C MET A 507 15.61 -9.43 19.03
N GLY A 508 16.73 -9.25 18.32
CA GLY A 508 16.88 -9.61 16.92
C GLY A 508 16.50 -8.51 15.92
N ASP A 509 16.36 -7.26 16.38
CA ASP A 509 16.12 -6.09 15.53
C ASP A 509 17.05 -4.91 15.88
N TYR A 510 16.62 -3.65 15.75
CA TYR A 510 17.46 -2.47 15.96
C TYR A 510 16.84 -1.48 16.95
N PHE A 511 17.69 -0.82 17.73
CA PHE A 511 17.37 0.44 18.38
C PHE A 511 17.85 1.61 17.51
N LEU A 512 16.93 2.52 17.17
CA LEU A 512 17.27 3.76 16.47
C LEU A 512 17.33 4.89 17.49
N LYS A 513 18.47 5.59 17.53
CA LYS A 513 18.62 6.82 18.31
C LYS A 513 18.37 8.00 17.38
N LYS A 514 17.32 8.75 17.67
CA LYS A 514 16.99 10.02 16.99
C LYS A 514 17.38 11.19 17.89
N THR A 515 17.37 12.40 17.34
CA THR A 515 17.58 13.65 18.11
C THR A 515 16.46 13.90 19.12
N SER A 516 15.27 13.34 18.87
CA SER A 516 14.12 13.40 19.76
C SER A 516 13.99 12.11 20.59
N PRO A 517 13.56 12.19 21.86
CA PRO A 517 13.32 11.01 22.67
C PRO A 517 12.09 10.24 22.18
N ALA A 518 12.10 8.92 22.37
CA ALA A 518 10.99 8.04 22.05
C ALA A 518 10.75 7.01 23.17
N GLY A 519 9.48 6.70 23.41
CA GLY A 519 9.06 5.69 24.39
C GLY A 519 9.74 4.34 24.19
N GLY A 520 10.53 3.90 25.18
CA GLY A 520 11.16 2.58 25.16
C GLY A 520 12.14 2.34 24.00
N SER A 521 12.55 3.41 23.30
CA SER A 521 13.35 3.38 22.06
C SER A 521 12.72 2.57 20.92
N LEU A 522 11.39 2.41 20.92
CA LEU A 522 10.65 1.61 19.92
C LEU A 522 10.44 2.34 18.59
N GLN A 523 10.52 3.67 18.60
CA GLN A 523 10.39 4.52 17.42
C GLN A 523 9.11 4.21 16.63
N GLY A 524 7.97 4.30 17.34
CA GLY A 524 6.66 3.99 16.77
C GLY A 524 6.22 4.92 15.64
N THR A 525 6.81 6.13 15.54
CA THR A 525 6.40 7.13 14.55
C THR A 525 7.04 6.92 13.18
N GLU A 526 6.19 6.86 12.14
CA GLU A 526 6.58 7.00 10.74
C GLU A 526 6.27 8.41 10.22
N VAL A 527 6.89 8.79 9.10
CA VAL A 527 6.63 10.09 8.46
C VAL A 527 6.48 9.95 6.95
N TYR A 528 5.43 10.59 6.43
CA TYR A 528 5.17 10.70 5.00
C TYR A 528 5.34 12.16 4.57
N ALA A 529 6.18 12.40 3.58
CA ALA A 529 6.42 13.72 3.01
C ALA A 529 5.47 13.97 1.83
N VAL A 530 4.63 14.98 1.94
CA VAL A 530 3.76 15.53 0.91
C VAL A 530 4.46 16.74 0.31
N LEU A 531 5.04 16.57 -0.89
CA LEU A 531 5.88 17.57 -1.54
C LEU A 531 5.06 18.38 -2.55
N MET A 532 5.08 19.71 -2.39
CA MET A 532 4.35 20.65 -3.27
C MET A 532 5.29 21.55 -4.07
N ASN A 533 6.40 21.99 -3.48
CA ASN A 533 7.38 22.86 -4.12
C ASN A 533 8.79 22.61 -3.57
N VAL A 534 9.43 21.53 -4.03
CA VAL A 534 10.80 21.14 -3.61
C VAL A 534 11.67 20.92 -4.84
N GLN A 535 12.86 21.53 -4.84
CA GLN A 535 13.81 21.41 -5.94
C GLN A 535 14.31 19.97 -6.11
N GLY A 536 14.20 19.43 -7.32
CA GLY A 536 14.68 18.09 -7.67
C GLY A 536 13.72 16.95 -7.33
N PHE A 537 12.50 17.26 -6.88
CA PHE A 537 11.47 16.28 -6.59
C PHE A 537 10.18 16.60 -7.34
N GLU A 538 9.51 15.56 -7.84
CA GLU A 538 8.15 15.69 -8.37
C GLU A 538 7.16 15.99 -7.23
N ARG A 539 6.06 16.69 -7.55
CA ARG A 539 4.96 16.85 -6.61
C ARG A 539 4.32 15.49 -6.34
N GLY A 540 4.05 15.20 -5.07
CA GLY A 540 3.49 13.90 -4.71
C GLY A 540 3.62 13.55 -3.25
N LEU A 541 3.27 12.31 -2.94
CA LEU A 541 3.29 11.71 -1.62
C LEU A 541 4.44 10.72 -1.56
N TYR A 542 5.23 10.79 -0.49
CA TYR A 542 6.41 9.98 -0.29
C TYR A 542 6.45 9.44 1.13
N HIS A 543 7.00 8.25 1.33
CA HIS A 543 7.37 7.73 2.64
C HIS A 543 8.87 7.98 2.87
N TYR A 544 9.28 8.36 4.09
CA TYR A 544 10.69 8.54 4.41
C TYR A 544 11.32 7.25 4.95
N SER A 545 12.19 6.63 4.15
CA SER A 545 12.97 5.47 4.58
C SER A 545 14.08 5.92 5.54
N VAL A 546 13.89 5.66 6.83
CA VAL A 546 14.91 5.91 7.87
C VAL A 546 16.16 5.05 7.61
N ARG A 547 15.97 3.82 7.13
CA ARG A 547 17.07 2.88 6.86
C ARG A 547 18.00 3.38 5.77
N ARG A 548 17.43 3.90 4.68
CA ARG A 548 18.17 4.26 3.46
C ARG A 548 18.42 5.75 3.32
N HIS A 549 17.90 6.57 4.25
CA HIS A 549 17.89 8.03 4.18
C HIS A 549 17.47 8.54 2.80
N GLY A 550 16.20 8.35 2.48
CA GLY A 550 15.64 8.77 1.21
C GLY A 550 14.12 8.71 1.20
N LEU A 551 13.52 9.05 0.06
CA LEU A 551 12.09 9.09 -0.14
C LEU A 551 11.63 7.96 -1.07
N GLU A 552 10.64 7.21 -0.63
CA GLU A 552 9.94 6.19 -1.39
C GLU A 552 8.65 6.80 -1.93
N LEU A 553 8.51 6.87 -3.25
CA LEU A 553 7.36 7.50 -3.90
C LEU A 553 6.10 6.65 -3.70
N ILE A 554 5.08 7.22 -3.07
CA ILE A 554 3.78 6.57 -2.84
C ILE A 554 2.78 6.91 -3.95
N SER A 555 2.75 8.18 -4.39
CA SER A 555 1.83 8.64 -5.44
C SER A 555 2.27 9.99 -6.02
N LEU A 556 2.09 10.19 -7.32
CA LEU A 556 2.29 11.47 -8.01
C LEU A 556 1.00 12.33 -8.12
N GLU A 557 -0.03 12.04 -7.32
CA GLU A 557 -1.20 12.93 -7.19
C GLU A 557 -0.79 14.33 -6.73
N ASP A 558 -1.24 15.41 -7.41
CA ASP A 558 -0.93 16.79 -7.01
C ASP A 558 -1.58 17.12 -5.64
N PRO A 559 -0.79 17.30 -4.57
CA PRO A 559 -1.35 17.46 -3.23
C PRO A 559 -2.13 18.76 -3.03
N ARG A 560 -1.86 19.78 -3.84
CA ARG A 560 -2.49 21.11 -3.71
C ARG A 560 -3.99 21.08 -3.95
N THR A 561 -4.48 20.03 -4.61
CA THR A 561 -5.90 19.82 -4.91
C THR A 561 -6.72 19.41 -3.68
N TRP A 562 -6.10 18.82 -2.65
CA TRP A 562 -6.83 18.22 -1.52
C TRP A 562 -6.25 18.57 -0.13
N ILE A 563 -4.98 18.97 -0.02
CA ILE A 563 -4.30 19.12 1.29
C ILE A 563 -4.97 20.13 2.22
N SER A 564 -5.52 21.23 1.68
CA SER A 564 -6.24 22.23 2.47
C SER A 564 -7.53 21.66 3.07
N GLU A 565 -8.25 20.84 2.31
CA GLU A 565 -9.47 20.18 2.80
C GLU A 565 -9.13 19.13 3.86
N ALA A 566 -8.09 18.33 3.62
CA ALA A 566 -7.59 17.32 4.55
C ALA A 566 -7.10 17.94 5.87
N CYS A 567 -6.64 19.18 5.86
CA CYS A 567 -6.26 19.93 7.05
C CYS A 567 -7.38 20.87 7.56
N GLY A 568 -8.65 20.44 7.51
CA GLY A 568 -9.77 21.17 8.10
C GLY A 568 -10.16 22.46 7.36
N GLY A 569 -9.88 22.56 6.06
CA GLY A 569 -10.22 23.71 5.21
C GLY A 569 -9.26 24.89 5.32
N GLN A 570 -8.06 24.69 5.89
CA GLN A 570 -7.06 25.75 6.07
C GLN A 570 -6.36 26.07 4.74
N ALA A 571 -6.92 27.03 3.99
CA ALA A 571 -6.55 27.32 2.61
C ALA A 571 -5.07 27.65 2.36
N TRP A 572 -4.35 28.18 3.36
CA TRP A 572 -2.94 28.58 3.27
C TRP A 572 -1.95 27.40 3.29
N ILE A 573 -2.41 26.18 3.61
CA ILE A 573 -1.52 25.00 3.71
C ILE A 573 -1.01 24.56 2.34
N LYS A 574 -1.83 24.67 1.28
CA LYS A 574 -1.41 24.35 -0.08
C LYS A 574 -0.28 25.24 -0.62
N ASP A 575 -0.03 26.37 0.03
CA ASP A 575 1.01 27.33 -0.33
C ASP A 575 2.35 26.99 0.35
N ALA A 576 2.37 26.05 1.31
CA ALA A 576 3.61 25.55 1.90
C ALA A 576 4.42 24.74 0.87
N ALA A 577 5.74 24.67 1.05
CA ALA A 577 6.62 23.91 0.16
C ALA A 577 6.49 22.39 0.36
N ALA A 578 6.34 21.97 1.62
CA ALA A 578 6.13 20.57 2.00
C ALA A 578 5.30 20.43 3.29
N VAL A 579 4.59 19.32 3.41
CA VAL A 579 3.88 18.89 4.61
C VAL A 579 4.32 17.47 4.97
N PHE A 580 4.58 17.21 6.25
CA PHE A 580 5.03 15.93 6.79
C PHE A 580 3.95 15.37 7.72
N VAL A 581 3.38 14.24 7.33
CA VAL A 581 2.32 13.55 8.06
C VAL A 581 2.96 12.55 9.00
N SER A 582 2.81 12.76 10.31
CA SER A 582 3.30 11.85 11.34
C SER A 582 2.22 10.82 11.68
N THR A 583 2.56 9.55 11.55
CA THR A 583 1.69 8.41 11.90
C THR A 583 2.32 7.58 13.02
N ALA A 584 1.63 6.57 13.54
CA ALA A 584 2.22 5.68 14.54
C ALA A 584 1.91 4.20 14.29
N ARG A 585 2.94 3.38 14.14
CA ARG A 585 2.83 1.92 14.10
C ARG A 585 2.47 1.38 15.48
N VAL A 586 1.19 1.10 15.68
CA VAL A 586 0.64 0.69 16.98
C VAL A 586 1.28 -0.60 17.46
N GLU A 587 1.55 -1.54 16.55
CA GLU A 587 2.17 -2.83 16.87
C GLU A 587 3.56 -2.69 17.52
N ARG A 588 4.39 -1.69 17.11
CA ARG A 588 5.72 -1.47 17.69
C ARG A 588 5.60 -1.12 19.16
N MET A 589 4.63 -0.28 19.47
CA MET A 589 4.34 0.15 20.84
C MET A 589 3.69 -0.99 21.63
N ALA A 590 2.70 -1.68 21.04
CA ALA A 590 1.94 -2.75 21.68
C ALA A 590 2.78 -3.99 22.01
N TRP A 591 3.84 -4.28 21.22
CA TRP A 591 4.73 -5.41 21.49
C TRP A 591 5.42 -5.29 22.86
N LYS A 592 5.84 -4.07 23.23
CA LYS A 592 6.47 -3.79 24.55
C LYS A 592 5.46 -3.35 25.61
N TYR A 593 4.41 -2.63 25.23
CA TYR A 593 3.44 -2.05 26.15
C TYR A 593 2.06 -2.68 25.95
N GLU A 594 1.68 -3.58 26.86
CA GLU A 594 0.41 -4.34 26.77
C GLU A 594 -0.81 -3.55 27.28
N PHE A 595 -0.65 -2.26 27.57
CA PHE A 595 -1.66 -1.40 28.16
C PHE A 595 -1.94 -0.16 27.29
N SER A 596 -3.16 0.37 27.38
CA SER A 596 -3.64 1.54 26.60
C SER A 596 -2.77 2.79 26.72
N ARG A 597 -1.94 2.89 27.77
CA ARG A 597 -0.97 3.98 27.95
C ARG A 597 0.10 4.02 26.84
N ALA A 598 0.32 2.95 26.08
CA ALA A 598 1.18 2.94 24.90
C ALA A 598 0.82 4.07 23.91
N LEU A 599 -0.48 4.30 23.68
CA LEU A 599 -0.95 5.35 22.77
C LEU A 599 -0.62 6.76 23.29
N ARG A 600 -0.67 6.97 24.61
CA ARG A 600 -0.27 8.23 25.24
C ARG A 600 1.20 8.53 24.99
N VAL A 601 2.05 7.51 25.01
CA VAL A 601 3.49 7.63 24.72
C VAL A 601 3.71 7.97 23.25
N ALA A 602 3.01 7.28 22.33
CA ALA A 602 3.12 7.55 20.89
C ALA A 602 2.74 9.01 20.53
N LEU A 603 1.71 9.56 21.17
CA LEU A 603 1.33 10.98 21.02
C LEU A 603 2.41 11.94 21.53
N MET A 604 3.11 11.60 22.62
CA MET A 604 4.23 12.40 23.13
C MET A 604 5.42 12.37 22.17
N ASP A 605 5.73 11.21 21.60
CA ASP A 605 6.80 11.05 20.61
C ASP A 605 6.56 11.96 19.39
N ALA A 606 5.33 11.98 18.87
CA ALA A 606 4.94 12.90 17.78
C ALA A 606 5.09 14.39 18.16
N GLY A 607 4.78 14.74 19.42
CA GLY A 607 4.98 16.11 19.93
C GLY A 607 6.46 16.50 20.02
N HIS A 608 7.33 15.61 20.53
CA HIS A 608 8.78 15.85 20.59
C HIS A 608 9.38 16.05 19.19
N LEU A 609 9.00 15.19 18.24
CA LEU A 609 9.43 15.31 16.85
C LEU A 609 8.98 16.64 16.22
N SER A 610 7.73 17.04 16.46
CA SER A 610 7.18 18.31 15.92
C SER A 610 7.89 19.55 16.47
N GLN A 611 8.34 19.52 17.72
CA GLN A 611 9.13 20.60 18.29
C GLN A 611 10.54 20.63 17.68
N THR A 612 11.19 19.48 17.51
CA THR A 612 12.49 19.38 16.82
C THR A 612 12.40 19.91 15.39
N PHE A 613 11.36 19.52 14.65
CA PHE A 613 11.06 20.04 13.32
C PHE A 613 10.96 21.58 13.31
N SER A 614 10.17 22.14 14.23
CA SER A 614 9.95 23.59 14.30
C SER A 614 11.25 24.36 14.59
N LEU A 615 12.10 23.83 15.47
CA LEU A 615 13.40 24.44 15.78
C LEU A 615 14.36 24.36 14.60
N LEU A 616 14.37 23.24 13.90
CA LEU A 616 15.20 23.03 12.73
C LEU A 616 14.76 23.91 11.55
N ALA A 617 13.46 23.99 11.26
CA ALA A 617 12.93 24.91 10.26
C ALA A 617 13.31 26.36 10.58
N THR A 618 13.19 26.77 11.84
CA THR A 618 13.63 28.10 12.30
C THR A 618 15.12 28.32 12.08
N ALA A 619 15.96 27.31 12.40
CA ALA A 619 17.40 27.38 12.20
C ALA A 619 17.81 27.49 10.73
N LEU A 620 17.00 26.91 9.83
CA LEU A 620 17.16 26.99 8.38
C LEU A 620 16.57 28.26 7.76
N GLY A 621 16.02 29.17 8.57
CA GLY A 621 15.39 30.40 8.11
C GLY A 621 14.01 30.20 7.45
N LEU A 622 13.35 29.07 7.71
CA LEU A 622 12.07 28.69 7.12
C LEU A 622 10.90 28.97 8.07
N GLY A 623 9.74 29.30 7.50
CA GLY A 623 8.48 29.31 8.22
C GLY A 623 7.97 27.88 8.43
N SER A 624 7.45 27.58 9.63
CA SER A 624 6.87 26.25 9.92
C SER A 624 5.55 26.32 10.68
N PHE A 625 4.77 25.25 10.62
CA PHE A 625 3.58 25.06 11.43
C PHE A 625 3.37 23.60 11.80
N THR A 626 2.56 23.37 12.83
CA THR A 626 2.07 22.05 13.22
C THR A 626 0.56 22.15 13.41
N THR A 627 -0.21 21.18 12.92
CA THR A 627 -1.65 21.10 13.18
C THR A 627 -2.11 19.66 13.36
N ALA A 628 -3.11 19.48 14.22
CA ALA A 628 -3.87 18.25 14.39
C ALA A 628 -5.34 18.43 13.96
N ALA A 629 -5.66 19.53 13.27
CA ALA A 629 -6.97 19.74 12.63
C ALA A 629 -6.99 18.98 11.30
N LEU A 630 -7.25 17.68 11.36
CA LEU A 630 -7.16 16.76 10.23
C LEU A 630 -8.51 16.12 9.90
N ARG A 631 -8.65 15.71 8.64
CA ARG A 631 -9.57 14.67 8.18
C ARG A 631 -8.73 13.43 7.95
N ASP A 632 -8.53 12.64 9.00
CA ASP A 632 -7.58 11.52 9.06
C ASP A 632 -7.76 10.55 7.88
N GLU A 633 -9.02 10.20 7.59
CA GLU A 633 -9.41 9.31 6.49
C GLU A 633 -8.88 9.75 5.11
N MET A 634 -8.76 11.06 4.86
CA MET A 634 -8.24 11.55 3.58
C MET A 634 -6.74 11.23 3.41
N PHE A 635 -5.98 11.25 4.50
CA PHE A 635 -4.58 10.85 4.51
C PHE A 635 -4.45 9.33 4.47
N GLU A 636 -5.20 8.62 5.31
CA GLU A 636 -5.20 7.16 5.39
C GLU A 636 -5.46 6.53 4.01
N ASN A 637 -6.50 6.99 3.31
CA ASN A 637 -6.87 6.45 2.00
C ASN A 637 -5.79 6.70 0.92
N ARG A 638 -5.14 7.87 0.93
CA ARG A 638 -4.11 8.24 -0.06
C ARG A 638 -2.76 7.59 0.21
N LEU A 639 -2.41 7.43 1.47
CA LEU A 639 -1.19 6.77 1.91
C LEU A 639 -1.35 5.25 1.97
N GLY A 640 -2.57 4.74 1.76
CA GLY A 640 -2.88 3.32 1.77
C GLY A 640 -2.83 2.67 3.15
N LEU A 641 -2.99 3.45 4.21
CA LEU A 641 -2.81 3.03 5.61
C LEU A 641 -4.07 2.36 6.17
N ASP A 642 -3.87 1.33 6.99
CA ASP A 642 -4.91 0.86 7.92
C ASP A 642 -4.86 1.71 9.19
N TYR A 643 -5.94 2.43 9.47
CA TYR A 643 -6.07 3.34 10.60
C TYR A 643 -6.04 2.65 11.97
N LEU A 644 -6.28 1.34 12.04
CA LEU A 644 -6.15 0.55 13.27
C LEU A 644 -4.69 0.16 13.54
N GLU A 645 -3.91 -0.07 12.48
CA GLU A 645 -2.50 -0.46 12.58
C GLU A 645 -1.56 0.76 12.62
N GLU A 646 -1.89 1.80 11.86
CA GLU A 646 -1.07 2.99 11.66
C GLU A 646 -1.92 4.29 11.56
N PRO A 647 -2.50 4.78 12.68
CA PRO A 647 -3.24 6.02 12.72
C PRO A 647 -2.38 7.26 12.43
N VAL A 648 -3.00 8.25 11.81
CA VAL A 648 -2.45 9.60 11.61
C VAL A 648 -2.62 10.42 12.90
N PHE A 649 -1.59 11.16 13.32
CA PHE A 649 -1.66 11.97 14.55
C PHE A 649 -1.65 13.48 14.30
N LEU A 650 -0.72 13.96 13.47
CA LEU A 650 -0.53 15.37 13.22
C LEU A 650 0.21 15.59 11.90
N VAL A 651 0.20 16.82 11.43
CA VAL A 651 1.03 17.25 10.30
C VAL A 651 1.93 18.42 10.70
N ASN A 652 3.14 18.42 10.15
CA ASN A 652 4.11 19.50 10.25
C ASN A 652 4.36 20.08 8.85
N GLY A 653 4.22 21.37 8.63
CA GLY A 653 4.50 21.96 7.31
C GLY A 653 5.56 23.04 7.35
N VAL A 654 6.20 23.27 6.20
CA VAL A 654 7.32 24.20 6.04
C VAL A 654 7.26 24.90 4.68
N GLY A 655 7.75 26.14 4.63
CA GLY A 655 7.94 26.92 3.41
C GLY A 655 8.84 28.13 3.65
N GLY A 656 9.23 28.80 2.56
CA GLY A 656 10.08 29.99 2.57
C GLY A 656 9.37 31.26 3.01
#